data_AF-A0A3D0HQX8-F1
#
_entry.id   AF-A0A3D0HQX8-F1
#
_cell.length_a   1.000
_cell.length_b   1.000
_cell.length_c   1.000
_cell.angle_alpha   90.00
_cell.angle_beta   90.00
_cell.angle_gamma   90.00
#
_symmetry.space_group_name_H-M   'P 1'
#
loop_
_entity.id
_entity.type
_entity.pdbx_description
1 polymer ?
#
loop_
_entity_poly.entity_id
_entity_poly.type
_entity_poly.pdbx_seq_one_letter_code
_entity_poly.pdbx_strand_id
1 'polypeptide(L)'
;MKGIKLILAAVFAAVCMTILPAPCAKAQETEITIYAIEERWQSFQVWNDFAASDVAKSYTLPEGEWHPYDTTSVVDIDENNNVYPVTTTYYGYQSGPDTFVWMTWKDDIHEYTRERKAYKFEDATLVSDAGDKVVIHLRDYAEMWSQKVIDAYMAENISDDMTEKEKAVICCKYVGDRFDYTTSYSNYVGMVISGGGDCLASSRMLIYMLEKLGIKCTMRDGSADGGAGGGHQNVAANLDGKYYILDAGIEGEKPRGYVMTEWEQPFTYRKNADGTATLIYYANLEHNNRITIPDVIEGCTVTQIAENCFKNDASLEEIVIPNTVKRIESYAFANLKKLKKLDIPDSVEYIGTYIVRFSDSVESIHIGKGAAKIATGAFVYAHGLKTLTVDPENETYCAEDNVLFNKDKSTLILYPLGKADDTYQVPESVTTIHQWAFCDVGLLKHLNLPPKLNKIEKEAFYICDGPEDLILPESLTQLEPYSLSNCQIENVVLPSTMKSITSHAFYQATFTTITLPEGLERIEEYGFDNLLGSAYFIMPKSLNYIGDYAFTPDLVRSYKVKSPMEYICFPHDTQITFGSNVLSDNNWYTILAKENSSAHQYAQASNIPFRALNENGKLTMQDDWFILCNSYGWYSGKPYLPGVVTNFETMPYGLREGRDYTIRYTNNVEPGTATATVQGMGIIEGKWEKNFEIYPASKDTDPYDEDEDASHWNTIRRDDSENKETSAPKVAAVKGVKIKTGKKKLTVRWKKKAGVSGYQLQISTKKNFRGARKLVLKSSVTKKVCSGLKKKKVYYVRVRAYKTWENSEGTMKRAYGKWVTLKKKVK
;
A
#
# COMPACT_ATOMS: atom_id res chain seq x y z
N MET A 1 18.10 -41.71 -8.85
CA MET A 1 19.15 -40.72 -9.11
C MET A 1 18.93 -39.57 -8.13
N LYS A 2 19.74 -39.45 -7.08
CA LYS A 2 19.72 -38.31 -6.15
C LYS A 2 20.97 -37.48 -6.44
N GLY A 3 20.80 -36.17 -6.62
CA GLY A 3 21.89 -35.21 -6.76
C GLY A 3 22.47 -35.13 -8.17
N ILE A 4 21.80 -34.42 -9.08
CA ILE A 4 22.47 -33.82 -10.24
C ILE A 4 22.77 -32.38 -9.82
N LYS A 5 24.04 -32.08 -9.49
CA LYS A 5 24.51 -30.69 -9.45
C LYS A 5 24.84 -30.28 -10.89
N LEU A 6 23.98 -29.50 -11.51
CA LEU A 6 24.33 -28.80 -12.76
C LEU A 6 25.03 -27.49 -12.38
N ILE A 7 26.30 -27.35 -12.75
CA ILE A 7 27.05 -26.09 -12.62
C ILE A 7 27.02 -25.43 -14.00
N LEU A 8 26.28 -24.32 -14.12
CA LEU A 8 26.23 -23.49 -15.32
C LEU A 8 26.95 -22.18 -15.02
N ALA A 9 28.07 -21.94 -15.71
CA ALA A 9 28.69 -20.61 -15.80
C ALA A 9 28.08 -19.92 -17.03
N ALA A 10 27.23 -18.92 -16.80
CA ALA A 10 26.60 -18.17 -17.89
C ALA A 10 27.33 -16.83 -18.08
N VAL A 11 28.09 -16.72 -19.17
CA VAL A 11 28.61 -15.45 -19.67
C VAL A 11 27.61 -14.94 -20.70
N PHE A 12 26.92 -13.82 -20.38
CA PHE A 12 26.08 -13.02 -21.26
C PHE A 12 25.27 -13.78 -22.34
N ALA A 13 24.19 -14.44 -21.94
CA ALA A 13 22.99 -14.67 -22.76
C ALA A 13 21.85 -15.10 -21.84
N ALA A 14 20.60 -14.72 -22.16
CA ALA A 14 19.43 -15.26 -21.49
C ALA A 14 19.54 -16.80 -21.45
N VAL A 15 19.71 -17.38 -20.26
CA VAL A 15 19.75 -18.84 -20.10
C VAL A 15 18.31 -19.34 -20.19
N CYS A 16 17.88 -19.75 -21.38
CA CYS A 16 16.67 -20.54 -21.56
C CYS A 16 16.95 -21.98 -21.10
N MET A 17 16.47 -22.34 -19.91
CA MET A 17 16.51 -23.72 -19.42
C MET A 17 15.16 -24.40 -19.59
N THR A 18 15.16 -25.51 -20.33
CA THR A 18 14.03 -26.44 -20.39
C THR A 18 14.33 -27.61 -19.45
N ILE A 19 13.64 -27.68 -18.31
CA ILE A 19 13.70 -28.83 -17.41
C ILE A 19 12.59 -29.79 -17.82
N LEU A 20 12.95 -30.93 -18.42
CA LEU A 20 12.00 -31.99 -18.75
C LEU A 20 11.85 -32.94 -17.54
N PRO A 21 10.70 -32.95 -16.83
CA PRO A 21 10.44 -34.02 -15.88
C PRO A 21 10.25 -35.32 -16.67
N ALA A 22 11.08 -36.33 -16.37
CA ALA A 22 10.84 -37.67 -16.88
C ALA A 22 9.48 -38.16 -16.37
N PRO A 23 8.63 -38.79 -17.21
CA PRO A 23 7.32 -39.26 -16.79
C PRO A 23 7.48 -40.52 -15.93
N CYS A 24 7.77 -40.37 -14.63
CA CYS A 24 7.64 -41.47 -13.69
C CYS A 24 7.50 -41.00 -12.23
N ALA A 25 6.26 -41.11 -11.73
CA ALA A 25 5.84 -41.32 -10.35
C ALA A 25 6.86 -41.12 -9.20
N LYS A 26 6.97 -39.87 -8.72
CA LYS A 26 7.01 -39.40 -7.32
C LYS A 26 7.58 -37.99 -7.31
N ALA A 27 6.99 -37.10 -6.51
CA ALA A 27 7.48 -35.73 -6.31
C ALA A 27 9.00 -35.74 -6.01
N GLN A 28 9.79 -35.25 -6.96
CA GLN A 28 11.24 -35.14 -6.84
C GLN A 28 11.60 -33.67 -6.60
N GLU A 29 12.37 -33.44 -5.54
CA GLU A 29 13.00 -32.15 -5.29
C GLU A 29 14.28 -32.06 -6.13
N THR A 30 14.35 -31.06 -7.00
CA THR A 30 15.51 -30.79 -7.87
C THR A 30 16.16 -29.48 -7.47
N GLU A 31 17.49 -29.47 -7.32
CA GLU A 31 18.26 -28.31 -6.86
C GLU A 31 19.20 -27.85 -7.99
N ILE A 32 19.17 -26.56 -8.33
CA ILE A 32 19.96 -25.97 -9.42
C ILE A 32 20.70 -24.74 -8.87
N THR A 33 21.99 -24.61 -9.15
CA THR A 33 22.78 -23.41 -8.80
C THR A 33 23.25 -22.72 -10.07
N ILE A 34 22.93 -21.43 -10.20
CA ILE A 34 23.29 -20.60 -11.36
C ILE A 34 24.28 -19.53 -10.89
N TYR A 35 25.45 -19.48 -11.55
CA TYR A 35 26.46 -18.45 -11.35
C TYR A 35 26.38 -17.44 -12.49
N ALA A 36 26.11 -16.19 -12.15
CA ALA A 36 25.95 -15.09 -13.11
C ALA A 36 26.96 -13.97 -12.86
N ILE A 37 27.39 -13.27 -13.92
CA ILE A 37 28.36 -12.17 -13.86
C ILE A 37 27.61 -10.85 -14.19
N GLU A 38 27.69 -9.88 -13.26
CA GLU A 38 27.34 -8.44 -13.37
C GLU A 38 26.02 -7.90 -12.76
N GLU A 39 26.13 -6.65 -12.26
CA GLU A 39 25.27 -5.86 -11.34
C GLU A 39 23.90 -5.37 -11.89
N ARG A 40 23.43 -5.84 -13.05
CA ARG A 40 22.14 -5.37 -13.59
C ARG A 40 21.19 -6.52 -13.90
N TRP A 41 20.11 -6.55 -13.10
CA TRP A 41 18.81 -7.16 -13.37
C TRP A 41 18.81 -8.35 -14.33
N GLN A 42 19.00 -9.56 -13.80
CA GLN A 42 18.74 -10.76 -14.58
C GLN A 42 17.27 -11.18 -14.49
N SER A 43 16.64 -11.41 -15.65
CA SER A 43 15.29 -11.96 -15.78
C SER A 43 15.37 -13.39 -16.31
N PHE A 44 14.79 -14.35 -15.59
CA PHE A 44 14.67 -15.75 -16.05
C PHE A 44 13.24 -16.03 -16.51
N GLN A 45 13.09 -16.79 -17.60
CA GLN A 45 11.81 -17.32 -18.07
C GLN A 45 11.72 -18.81 -17.75
N VAL A 46 10.63 -19.23 -17.10
CA VAL A 46 10.29 -20.64 -16.87
C VAL A 46 9.06 -20.95 -17.73
N TRP A 47 9.20 -21.90 -18.65
CA TRP A 47 8.15 -22.29 -19.58
C TRP A 47 7.38 -23.49 -19.02
N ASN A 48 6.06 -23.37 -18.85
CA ASN A 48 5.24 -24.48 -18.34
C ASN A 48 4.50 -25.30 -19.42
N ASP A 49 4.63 -24.96 -20.70
CA ASP A 49 4.00 -25.73 -21.78
C ASP A 49 4.89 -25.70 -23.01
N PHE A 50 5.19 -26.85 -23.62
CA PHE A 50 5.05 -27.06 -25.07
C PHE A 50 5.33 -28.52 -25.48
N ALA A 51 4.48 -29.01 -26.40
CA ALA A 51 4.57 -30.31 -27.05
C ALA A 51 5.66 -30.35 -28.15
N ALA A 52 6.12 -31.55 -28.47
CA ALA A 52 7.42 -31.85 -29.05
C ALA A 52 7.59 -31.69 -30.59
N SER A 53 7.16 -30.60 -31.24
CA SER A 53 7.15 -30.63 -32.73
C SER A 53 7.55 -29.41 -33.57
N ASP A 54 8.25 -28.38 -33.08
CA ASP A 54 8.59 -27.24 -33.97
C ASP A 54 10.05 -26.78 -33.89
N VAL A 55 10.93 -27.33 -34.75
CA VAL A 55 12.20 -26.69 -35.14
C VAL A 55 12.55 -27.03 -36.60
N ALA A 56 12.58 -26.02 -37.48
CA ALA A 56 13.68 -25.74 -38.41
C ALA A 56 13.33 -24.61 -39.40
N LYS A 57 14.16 -23.56 -39.47
CA LYS A 57 14.63 -22.87 -40.71
C LYS A 57 15.66 -21.76 -40.37
N SER A 58 16.61 -21.53 -41.28
CA SER A 58 17.83 -20.69 -41.14
C SER A 58 17.83 -19.49 -42.11
N TYR A 59 18.49 -18.37 -41.76
CA TYR A 59 18.71 -17.19 -42.64
C TYR A 59 20.08 -16.49 -42.45
N THR A 60 20.50 -15.68 -43.43
CA THR A 60 21.84 -15.04 -43.61
C THR A 60 21.77 -13.49 -43.50
N LEU A 61 22.83 -12.83 -43.00
CA LEU A 61 22.92 -11.38 -42.73
C LEU A 61 23.45 -10.53 -43.93
N PRO A 62 23.13 -9.21 -44.01
CA PRO A 62 23.51 -8.33 -45.13
C PRO A 62 24.84 -7.54 -44.91
N GLU A 63 25.43 -7.03 -46.00
CA GLU A 63 26.73 -6.32 -46.05
C GLU A 63 26.64 -4.81 -45.69
N GLY A 64 27.60 -4.30 -44.88
CA GLY A 64 27.79 -2.87 -44.53
C GLY A 64 29.04 -2.64 -43.64
N GLU A 65 29.52 -1.38 -43.53
CA GLU A 65 30.70 -1.00 -42.70
C GLU A 65 30.36 -0.88 -41.21
N TRP A 66 31.27 -1.37 -40.35
CA TRP A 66 31.09 -1.54 -38.91
C TRP A 66 32.09 -0.68 -38.12
N HIS A 67 31.64 -0.04 -37.02
CA HIS A 67 32.51 0.79 -36.18
C HIS A 67 32.55 0.31 -34.72
N PRO A 68 33.73 0.33 -34.06
CA PRO A 68 33.89 -0.09 -32.66
C PRO A 68 33.34 0.96 -31.68
N TYR A 69 32.54 0.56 -30.68
CA TYR A 69 31.86 1.51 -29.79
C TYR A 69 31.96 1.21 -28.27
N ASP A 70 32.35 0.01 -27.84
CA ASP A 70 32.47 -0.27 -26.40
C ASP A 70 33.55 -1.31 -26.07
N THR A 71 34.25 -1.12 -24.95
CA THR A 71 35.25 -2.05 -24.40
C THR A 71 34.77 -2.58 -23.06
N THR A 72 34.34 -3.83 -23.00
CA THR A 72 34.08 -4.53 -21.74
C THR A 72 35.27 -5.40 -21.36
N SER A 73 35.61 -5.40 -20.07
CA SER A 73 36.58 -6.32 -19.49
C SER A 73 35.94 -7.71 -19.39
N VAL A 74 36.29 -8.60 -20.31
CA VAL A 74 35.94 -10.01 -20.23
C VAL A 74 37.04 -10.73 -19.46
N VAL A 75 36.67 -11.80 -18.78
CA VAL A 75 37.61 -12.65 -18.06
C VAL A 75 37.64 -14.01 -18.74
N ASP A 76 38.80 -14.38 -19.29
CA ASP A 76 39.02 -15.68 -19.93
C ASP A 76 39.57 -16.68 -18.90
N ILE A 77 39.13 -17.93 -18.96
CA ILE A 77 39.51 -18.98 -18.01
C ILE A 77 40.10 -20.14 -18.78
N ASP A 78 41.39 -20.42 -18.57
CA ASP A 78 42.05 -21.53 -19.24
C ASP A 78 41.62 -22.90 -18.70
N GLU A 79 42.06 -23.94 -19.40
CA GLU A 79 41.82 -25.35 -19.08
C GLU A 79 42.33 -25.80 -17.70
N ASN A 80 43.15 -24.97 -17.04
CA ASN A 80 43.65 -25.19 -15.67
C ASN A 80 42.94 -24.29 -14.63
N ASN A 81 41.86 -23.59 -15.02
CA ASN A 81 41.13 -22.59 -14.24
C ASN A 81 41.93 -21.31 -13.90
N ASN A 82 42.99 -20.97 -14.65
CA ASN A 82 43.65 -19.68 -14.49
C ASN A 82 42.91 -18.60 -15.28
N VAL A 83 42.90 -17.40 -14.71
CA VAL A 83 41.98 -16.33 -15.09
C VAL A 83 42.77 -15.17 -15.69
N TYR A 84 42.48 -14.80 -16.95
CA TYR A 84 43.15 -13.73 -17.69
C TYR A 84 42.17 -12.61 -18.06
N PRO A 85 42.54 -11.33 -17.89
CA PRO A 85 41.74 -10.23 -18.41
C PRO A 85 41.89 -10.13 -19.93
N VAL A 86 40.78 -10.13 -20.66
CA VAL A 86 40.75 -9.94 -22.12
C VAL A 86 39.86 -8.76 -22.47
N THR A 87 40.43 -7.77 -23.17
CA THR A 87 39.69 -6.63 -23.70
C THR A 87 39.03 -7.04 -25.01
N THR A 88 37.70 -7.08 -25.07
CA THR A 88 36.97 -7.33 -26.33
C THR A 88 36.20 -6.07 -26.74
N THR A 89 36.28 -5.72 -28.03
CA THR A 89 35.68 -4.51 -28.61
C THR A 89 34.43 -4.89 -29.42
N TYR A 90 33.28 -4.30 -29.09
CA TYR A 90 32.02 -4.50 -29.83
C TYR A 90 31.89 -3.54 -31.02
N TYR A 91 31.25 -3.99 -32.10
CA TYR A 91 30.96 -3.20 -33.30
C TYR A 91 29.46 -2.91 -33.44
N GLY A 92 29.07 -1.66 -33.72
CA GLY A 92 27.70 -1.25 -33.99
C GLY A 92 27.48 -0.80 -35.44
N TYR A 93 26.23 -0.93 -35.94
CA TYR A 93 25.79 -0.43 -37.25
C TYR A 93 24.90 0.80 -37.09
N GLN A 94 25.28 1.92 -37.69
CA GLN A 94 24.55 3.19 -37.63
C GLN A 94 23.75 3.38 -38.92
N SER A 95 22.41 3.33 -38.86
CA SER A 95 21.54 3.50 -40.05
C SER A 95 20.87 4.88 -40.13
N GLY A 96 21.42 5.90 -39.44
CA GLY A 96 20.94 7.28 -39.49
C GLY A 96 21.46 8.17 -38.35
N PRO A 97 21.14 9.48 -38.34
CA PRO A 97 21.64 10.44 -37.36
C PRO A 97 21.22 10.14 -35.92
N ASP A 98 20.02 9.55 -35.73
CA ASP A 98 19.40 9.32 -34.42
C ASP A 98 18.86 7.88 -34.26
N THR A 99 19.39 6.91 -35.00
CA THR A 99 18.94 5.51 -34.91
C THR A 99 20.13 4.56 -34.78
N PHE A 100 20.25 3.97 -33.59
CA PHE A 100 21.19 2.89 -33.28
C PHE A 100 20.42 1.57 -33.23
N VAL A 101 20.87 0.59 -34.03
CA VAL A 101 20.34 -0.78 -33.95
C VAL A 101 21.37 -1.63 -33.21
N TRP A 102 20.98 -2.14 -32.05
CA TRP A 102 21.78 -3.08 -31.26
C TRP A 102 21.45 -4.51 -31.68
N MET A 103 22.46 -5.31 -32.02
CA MET A 103 22.27 -6.73 -32.28
C MET A 103 22.74 -7.55 -31.06
N THR A 104 21.79 -8.08 -30.29
CA THR A 104 22.01 -9.23 -29.40
C THR A 104 21.48 -10.49 -30.09
N TRP A 105 22.19 -11.61 -29.93
CA TRP A 105 21.83 -12.87 -30.60
C TRP A 105 20.42 -13.38 -30.20
N LYS A 106 19.59 -13.58 -31.24
CA LYS A 106 18.40 -14.45 -31.41
C LYS A 106 16.98 -13.94 -31.06
N ASP A 107 16.31 -13.45 -32.11
CA ASP A 107 14.99 -13.82 -32.68
C ASP A 107 13.83 -14.26 -31.75
N ASP A 108 12.86 -13.37 -31.52
CA ASP A 108 11.43 -13.50 -31.88
C ASP A 108 10.59 -12.51 -31.04
N ILE A 109 10.03 -11.49 -31.71
CA ILE A 109 9.07 -10.56 -31.13
C ILE A 109 7.68 -11.15 -31.34
N HIS A 110 7.21 -11.91 -30.35
CA HIS A 110 5.78 -12.14 -30.15
C HIS A 110 5.36 -11.46 -28.85
N GLU A 111 4.40 -10.54 -28.98
CA GLU A 111 3.70 -9.90 -27.87
C GLU A 111 2.97 -10.96 -27.03
N TYR A 112 3.70 -11.57 -26.10
CA TYR A 112 3.13 -12.24 -24.95
C TYR A 112 3.34 -11.33 -23.74
N THR A 113 2.26 -10.72 -23.27
CA THR A 113 2.19 -10.12 -21.93
C THR A 113 2.29 -11.25 -20.89
N ARG A 114 3.51 -11.66 -20.58
CA ARG A 114 3.84 -12.60 -19.50
C ARG A 114 4.67 -11.86 -18.46
N GLU A 115 4.30 -12.02 -17.19
CA GLU A 115 4.93 -11.35 -16.06
C GLU A 115 6.45 -11.56 -16.07
N ARG A 116 7.21 -10.49 -16.35
CA ARG A 116 8.63 -10.45 -16.04
C ARG A 116 8.76 -10.38 -14.53
N LYS A 117 9.17 -11.49 -13.89
CA LYS A 117 9.62 -11.48 -12.50
C LYS A 117 11.13 -11.28 -12.49
N ALA A 118 11.55 -10.14 -11.96
CA ALA A 118 12.93 -9.94 -11.56
C ALA A 118 13.18 -10.77 -10.30
N TYR A 119 14.19 -11.63 -10.33
CA TYR A 119 14.65 -12.35 -9.15
C TYR A 119 15.91 -11.69 -8.64
N LYS A 120 16.00 -11.50 -7.33
CA LYS A 120 17.25 -11.09 -6.69
C LYS A 120 18.20 -12.28 -6.64
N PHE A 121 19.49 -12.04 -6.41
CA PHE A 121 20.48 -13.08 -6.11
C PHE A 121 20.14 -13.76 -4.77
N GLU A 122 19.16 -14.64 -4.79
CA GLU A 122 18.65 -15.38 -3.64
C GLU A 122 18.09 -16.75 -4.07
N ASP A 123 17.64 -17.53 -3.09
CA ASP A 123 17.03 -18.83 -3.36
C ASP A 123 15.59 -18.64 -3.83
N ALA A 124 15.28 -19.09 -5.05
CA ALA A 124 13.94 -19.12 -5.59
C ALA A 124 13.42 -20.57 -5.58
N THR A 125 12.28 -20.79 -4.91
CA THR A 125 11.59 -22.09 -4.98
C THR A 125 10.45 -22.00 -5.98
N LEU A 126 10.53 -22.77 -7.05
CA LEU A 126 9.47 -22.95 -8.02
C LEU A 126 8.72 -24.23 -7.68
N VAL A 127 7.39 -24.14 -7.61
CA VAL A 127 6.50 -25.28 -7.38
C VAL A 127 5.63 -25.43 -8.61
N SER A 128 5.67 -26.60 -9.25
CA SER A 128 4.78 -26.92 -10.38
C SER A 128 3.35 -27.18 -9.88
N ASP A 129 2.37 -27.09 -10.79
CA ASP A 129 0.97 -27.43 -10.48
C ASP A 129 0.78 -28.90 -10.07
N ALA A 130 1.75 -29.77 -10.43
CA ALA A 130 1.80 -31.17 -10.02
C ALA A 130 2.45 -31.39 -8.63
N GLY A 131 2.93 -30.33 -7.98
CA GLY A 131 3.54 -30.36 -6.66
C GLY A 131 5.05 -30.70 -6.63
N ASP A 132 5.70 -30.74 -7.80
CA ASP A 132 7.16 -30.89 -7.88
C ASP A 132 7.84 -29.59 -7.48
N LYS A 133 8.99 -29.69 -6.81
CA LYS A 133 9.74 -28.53 -6.30
C LYS A 133 11.09 -28.43 -6.99
N VAL A 134 11.36 -27.27 -7.58
CA VAL A 134 12.69 -26.89 -8.07
C VAL A 134 13.20 -25.74 -7.22
N VAL A 135 14.34 -25.94 -6.57
CA VAL A 135 15.04 -24.89 -5.82
C VAL A 135 16.17 -24.36 -6.70
N ILE A 136 16.13 -23.06 -7.01
CA ILE A 136 17.15 -22.35 -7.78
C ILE A 136 17.95 -21.48 -6.83
N HIS A 137 19.25 -21.72 -6.74
CA HIS A 137 20.21 -20.88 -6.06
C HIS A 137 20.85 -19.95 -7.08
N LEU A 138 20.38 -18.70 -7.18
CA LEU A 138 21.04 -17.68 -8.00
C LEU A 138 22.18 -17.06 -7.18
N ARG A 139 23.39 -17.08 -7.71
CA ARG A 139 24.59 -16.58 -7.03
C ARG A 139 25.35 -15.62 -7.95
N ASP A 140 25.76 -14.49 -7.39
CA ASP A 140 26.62 -13.53 -8.09
C ASP A 140 28.06 -14.05 -8.07
N TYR A 141 28.55 -14.48 -9.23
CA TYR A 141 29.88 -15.03 -9.37
C TYR A 141 30.96 -13.96 -9.16
N ALA A 142 30.70 -12.72 -9.58
CA ALA A 142 31.62 -11.60 -9.39
C ALA A 142 31.78 -11.32 -7.90
N GLU A 143 30.67 -11.30 -7.15
CA GLU A 143 30.71 -11.15 -5.70
C GLU A 143 31.45 -12.33 -5.03
N MET A 144 31.12 -13.58 -5.39
CA MET A 144 31.77 -14.75 -4.80
C MET A 144 33.27 -14.84 -5.10
N TRP A 145 33.69 -14.51 -6.32
CA TRP A 145 35.10 -14.50 -6.69
C TRP A 145 35.85 -13.39 -5.94
N SER A 146 35.29 -12.19 -5.89
CA SER A 146 35.89 -11.07 -5.15
C SER A 146 36.01 -11.40 -3.66
N GLN A 147 34.98 -11.98 -3.05
CA GLN A 147 35.01 -12.48 -1.68
C GLN A 147 36.09 -13.56 -1.49
N LYS A 148 36.21 -14.52 -2.42
CA LYS A 148 37.26 -15.56 -2.36
C LYS A 148 38.67 -14.96 -2.42
N VAL A 149 38.89 -13.96 -3.25
CA VAL A 149 40.19 -13.26 -3.37
C VAL A 149 40.52 -12.53 -2.05
N ILE A 150 39.56 -11.84 -1.47
CA ILE A 150 39.73 -11.14 -0.18
C ILE A 150 39.95 -12.14 0.96
N ASP A 151 39.12 -13.20 1.03
CA ASP A 151 39.17 -14.24 2.06
C ASP A 151 40.49 -15.01 2.03
N ALA A 152 41.03 -15.31 0.84
CA ALA A 152 42.35 -15.95 0.70
C ALA A 152 43.47 -15.06 1.24
N TYR A 153 43.45 -13.76 0.93
CA TYR A 153 44.42 -12.82 1.48
C TYR A 153 44.33 -12.74 3.01
N MET A 154 43.12 -12.65 3.56
CA MET A 154 42.93 -12.62 5.01
C MET A 154 43.46 -13.90 5.67
N ALA A 155 43.17 -15.08 5.11
CA ALA A 155 43.65 -16.36 5.65
C ALA A 155 45.18 -16.50 5.63
N GLU A 156 45.86 -15.88 4.66
CA GLU A 156 47.33 -15.92 4.55
C GLU A 156 48.03 -14.91 5.49
N ASN A 157 47.37 -13.79 5.80
CA ASN A 157 48.03 -12.65 6.46
C ASN A 157 47.54 -12.40 7.88
N ILE A 158 46.40 -12.97 8.28
CA ILE A 158 45.80 -12.76 9.60
C ILE A 158 45.81 -14.07 10.38
N SER A 159 46.30 -14.03 11.62
CA SER A 159 46.27 -15.14 12.57
C SER A 159 45.42 -14.83 13.79
N ASP A 160 44.98 -15.88 14.49
CA ASP A 160 44.08 -15.76 15.64
C ASP A 160 44.71 -15.03 16.83
N ASP A 161 46.04 -15.07 16.97
CA ASP A 161 46.80 -14.44 18.05
C ASP A 161 47.01 -12.92 17.89
N MET A 162 46.68 -12.36 16.71
CA MET A 162 46.73 -10.91 16.47
C MET A 162 45.61 -10.16 17.20
N THR A 163 45.92 -8.97 17.69
CA THR A 163 44.95 -7.99 18.22
C THR A 163 43.99 -7.52 17.14
N GLU A 164 42.82 -6.99 17.52
CA GLU A 164 41.85 -6.46 16.55
C GLU A 164 42.46 -5.31 15.74
N LYS A 165 43.29 -4.49 16.39
CA LYS A 165 44.02 -3.40 15.74
C LYS A 165 45.05 -3.89 14.72
N GLU A 166 45.82 -4.93 15.03
CA GLU A 166 46.77 -5.52 14.07
C GLU A 166 46.04 -6.09 12.84
N LYS A 167 44.92 -6.77 13.06
CA LYS A 167 44.07 -7.29 11.98
C LYS A 167 43.52 -6.16 11.10
N ALA A 168 42.98 -5.11 11.71
CA ALA A 168 42.45 -3.95 10.97
C ALA A 168 43.52 -3.22 10.15
N VAL A 169 44.76 -3.13 10.65
CA VAL A 169 45.90 -2.59 9.90
C VAL A 169 46.18 -3.40 8.64
N ILE A 170 46.13 -4.73 8.73
CA ILE A 170 46.32 -5.61 7.58
C ILE A 170 45.21 -5.40 6.54
N CYS A 171 43.95 -5.26 6.98
CA CYS A 171 42.83 -4.93 6.09
C CYS A 171 43.03 -3.58 5.39
N CYS A 172 43.43 -2.54 6.12
CA CYS A 172 43.69 -1.21 5.55
C CYS A 172 44.82 -1.23 4.52
N LYS A 173 45.91 -1.95 4.80
CA LYS A 173 47.01 -2.15 3.86
C LYS A 173 46.57 -2.90 2.60
N TYR A 174 45.75 -3.95 2.76
CA TYR A 174 45.22 -4.68 1.60
C TYR A 174 44.53 -3.75 0.60
N VAL A 175 43.65 -2.89 1.11
CA VAL A 175 42.90 -1.91 0.30
C VAL A 175 43.85 -0.88 -0.30
N GLY A 176 44.70 -0.24 0.51
CA GLY A 176 45.58 0.84 0.06
C GLY A 176 46.69 0.40 -0.90
N ASP A 177 47.24 -0.82 -0.74
CA ASP A 177 48.39 -1.28 -1.51
C ASP A 177 48.02 -1.89 -2.87
N ARG A 178 46.76 -2.32 -3.06
CA ARG A 178 46.35 -3.09 -4.26
C ARG A 178 45.47 -2.35 -5.23
N PHE A 179 44.74 -1.32 -4.79
CA PHE A 179 43.69 -0.69 -5.58
C PHE A 179 43.92 0.79 -5.76
N ASP A 180 43.73 1.27 -6.98
CA ASP A 180 43.86 2.68 -7.34
C ASP A 180 42.59 3.48 -6.95
N TYR A 181 42.68 4.79 -6.74
CA TYR A 181 41.46 5.60 -6.60
C TYR A 181 40.82 5.80 -7.95
N THR A 182 39.57 5.39 -8.11
CA THR A 182 38.80 5.70 -9.31
C THR A 182 37.37 6.02 -8.92
N THR A 183 36.77 7.04 -9.52
CA THR A 183 35.35 7.37 -9.29
C THR A 183 34.41 6.44 -10.06
N SER A 184 34.95 5.47 -10.81
CA SER A 184 34.19 4.61 -11.70
C SER A 184 33.43 3.50 -10.97
N TYR A 185 33.86 3.13 -9.75
CA TYR A 185 33.29 2.01 -9.01
C TYR A 185 33.06 2.38 -7.55
N SER A 186 31.80 2.28 -7.08
CA SER A 186 31.40 2.57 -5.70
C SER A 186 31.10 1.32 -4.86
N ASN A 187 31.38 0.13 -5.39
CA ASN A 187 31.24 -1.15 -4.69
C ASN A 187 32.57 -1.90 -4.69
N TYR A 188 32.81 -2.75 -3.68
CA TYR A 188 34.08 -3.45 -3.56
C TYR A 188 34.27 -4.54 -4.63
N VAL A 189 33.20 -5.09 -5.21
CA VAL A 189 33.26 -6.14 -6.23
C VAL A 189 33.91 -5.60 -7.50
N GLY A 190 33.42 -4.47 -8.00
CA GLY A 190 34.00 -3.75 -9.13
C GLY A 190 35.43 -3.28 -8.84
N MET A 191 35.73 -2.91 -7.60
CA MET A 191 37.10 -2.55 -7.20
C MET A 191 38.07 -3.74 -7.28
N VAL A 192 37.68 -4.93 -6.85
CA VAL A 192 38.53 -6.13 -6.96
C VAL A 192 38.75 -6.51 -8.42
N ILE A 193 37.70 -6.43 -9.25
CA ILE A 193 37.75 -6.85 -10.67
C ILE A 193 38.54 -5.85 -11.51
N SER A 194 38.26 -4.55 -11.34
CA SER A 194 38.79 -3.49 -12.20
C SER A 194 40.08 -2.85 -11.67
N GLY A 195 40.50 -3.21 -10.45
CA GLY A 195 41.74 -2.75 -9.84
C GLY A 195 41.68 -1.33 -9.24
N GLY A 196 40.49 -0.71 -9.18
CA GLY A 196 40.33 0.63 -8.62
C GLY A 196 38.89 0.96 -8.22
N GLY A 197 38.72 1.89 -7.28
CA GLY A 197 37.42 2.23 -6.69
C GLY A 197 37.45 3.51 -5.85
N ASP A 198 36.28 4.01 -5.48
CA ASP A 198 36.11 5.23 -4.69
C ASP A 198 36.11 4.96 -3.18
N CYS A 199 35.86 5.99 -2.37
CA CYS A 199 35.81 5.86 -0.91
C CYS A 199 34.69 4.92 -0.41
N LEU A 200 33.57 4.79 -1.14
CA LEU A 200 32.52 3.82 -0.81
C LEU A 200 33.00 2.40 -1.09
N ALA A 201 33.67 2.17 -2.22
CA ALA A 201 34.22 0.86 -2.55
C ALA A 201 35.25 0.40 -1.51
N SER A 202 36.24 1.25 -1.21
CA SER A 202 37.25 1.01 -0.18
C SER A 202 36.61 0.73 1.19
N SER A 203 35.67 1.56 1.63
CA SER A 203 35.01 1.42 2.92
C SER A 203 34.15 0.16 3.01
N ARG A 204 33.44 -0.21 1.93
CA ARG A 204 32.65 -1.45 1.88
C ARG A 204 33.54 -2.68 1.93
N MET A 205 34.70 -2.65 1.29
CA MET A 205 35.69 -3.73 1.39
C MET A 205 36.21 -3.87 2.82
N LEU A 206 36.59 -2.76 3.46
CA LEU A 206 37.03 -2.76 4.84
C LEU A 206 35.95 -3.31 5.78
N ILE A 207 34.70 -2.88 5.64
CA ILE A 207 33.58 -3.40 6.44
C ILE A 207 33.45 -4.90 6.25
N TYR A 208 33.44 -5.40 5.01
CA TYR A 208 33.38 -6.84 4.72
C TYR A 208 34.50 -7.61 5.43
N MET A 209 35.75 -7.12 5.34
CA MET A 209 36.90 -7.75 5.98
C MET A 209 36.80 -7.74 7.51
N LEU A 210 36.44 -6.60 8.11
CA LEU A 210 36.33 -6.46 9.57
C LEU A 210 35.18 -7.29 10.15
N GLU A 211 34.03 -7.33 9.47
CA GLU A 211 32.89 -8.16 9.87
C GLU A 211 33.25 -9.66 9.85
N LYS A 212 34.02 -10.11 8.85
CA LYS A 212 34.54 -11.50 8.79
C LYS A 212 35.45 -11.86 9.96
N LEU A 213 36.12 -10.86 10.53
CA LEU A 213 36.98 -11.00 11.69
C LEU A 213 36.22 -10.87 13.03
N GLY A 214 34.90 -10.63 12.98
CA GLY A 214 34.08 -10.40 14.17
C GLY A 214 34.28 -9.02 14.79
N ILE A 215 34.95 -8.10 14.09
CA ILE A 215 35.21 -6.74 14.56
C ILE A 215 33.97 -5.89 14.31
N LYS A 216 33.50 -5.19 15.35
CA LYS A 216 32.35 -4.29 15.22
C LYS A 216 32.75 -3.05 14.44
N CYS A 217 32.13 -2.83 13.29
CA CYS A 217 32.37 -1.66 12.47
C CYS A 217 31.08 -1.15 11.81
N THR A 218 31.12 0.11 11.36
CA THR A 218 30.06 0.70 10.55
C THR A 218 30.64 1.68 9.56
N MET A 219 29.93 1.87 8.45
CA MET A 219 30.19 3.00 7.57
C MET A 219 29.97 4.31 8.33
N ARG A 220 30.85 5.28 8.12
CA ARG A 220 30.83 6.59 8.77
C ARG A 220 30.84 7.67 7.69
N ASP A 221 29.98 8.68 7.88
CA ASP A 221 30.06 9.92 7.13
C ASP A 221 31.32 10.69 7.56
N GLY A 222 32.31 10.72 6.68
CA GLY A 222 33.60 11.38 6.85
C GLY A 222 33.66 12.77 6.20
N SER A 223 32.53 13.31 5.74
CA SER A 223 32.49 14.62 5.04
C SER A 223 32.97 15.80 5.88
N ALA A 224 33.09 15.64 7.19
CA ALA A 224 33.59 16.66 8.12
C ALA A 224 35.06 16.50 8.48
N ASP A 225 35.74 15.46 7.97
CA ASP A 225 37.16 15.26 8.23
C ASP A 225 38.00 16.32 7.51
N GLY A 226 39.13 16.69 8.09
CA GLY A 226 40.03 17.68 7.50
C GLY A 226 40.58 17.21 6.15
N GLY A 227 40.26 17.93 5.07
CA GLY A 227 40.68 17.59 3.70
C GLY A 227 39.70 16.70 2.93
N ALA A 228 38.62 16.22 3.56
CA ALA A 228 37.60 15.42 2.89
C ALA A 228 36.66 16.28 2.02
N GLY A 229 36.35 15.82 0.81
CA GLY A 229 35.33 16.40 -0.05
C GLY A 229 33.90 16.06 0.43
N GLY A 230 32.91 16.77 -0.11
CA GLY A 230 31.50 16.46 0.14
C GLY A 230 31.17 15.03 -0.30
N GLY A 231 30.58 14.23 0.61
CA GLY A 231 30.19 12.85 0.34
C GLY A 231 31.24 11.78 0.69
N HIS A 232 32.40 12.16 1.25
CA HIS A 232 33.41 11.21 1.71
C HIS A 232 32.85 10.22 2.75
N GLN A 233 33.22 8.95 2.63
CA GLN A 233 32.85 7.88 3.56
C GLN A 233 34.12 7.15 4.00
N ASN A 234 34.18 6.83 5.29
CA ASN A 234 35.21 5.96 5.86
C ASN A 234 34.58 4.99 6.86
N VAL A 235 35.39 4.25 7.62
CA VAL A 235 34.88 3.19 8.52
C VAL A 235 35.15 3.56 9.96
N ALA A 236 34.14 3.49 10.82
CA ALA A 236 34.32 3.47 12.26
C ALA A 236 34.39 2.02 12.73
N ALA A 237 35.39 1.66 13.54
CA ALA A 237 35.55 0.32 14.10
C ALA A 237 35.85 0.38 15.60
N ASN A 238 35.38 -0.61 16.37
CA ASN A 238 35.84 -0.84 17.73
C ASN A 238 37.00 -1.84 17.64
N LEU A 239 38.19 -1.40 18.00
CA LEU A 239 39.40 -2.21 18.02
C LEU A 239 39.93 -2.22 19.45
N ASP A 240 39.96 -3.41 20.06
CA ASP A 240 40.49 -3.67 21.39
C ASP A 240 39.82 -2.79 22.47
N GLY A 241 38.51 -2.53 22.33
CA GLY A 241 37.71 -1.74 23.26
C GLY A 241 37.76 -0.22 23.05
N LYS A 242 38.37 0.25 21.95
CA LYS A 242 38.47 1.67 21.59
C LYS A 242 37.91 1.93 20.19
N TYR A 243 37.33 3.10 20.00
CA TYR A 243 36.84 3.50 18.69
C TYR A 243 37.99 4.01 17.83
N TYR A 244 38.00 3.61 16.56
CA TYR A 244 38.95 4.06 15.54
C TYR A 244 38.22 4.44 14.26
N ILE A 245 38.70 5.48 13.60
CA ILE A 245 38.34 5.82 12.23
C ILE A 245 39.42 5.21 11.31
N LEU A 246 38.98 4.43 10.33
CA LEU A 246 39.80 3.74 9.34
C LEU A 246 39.48 4.29 7.96
N ASP A 247 40.49 4.88 7.33
CA ASP A 247 40.37 5.50 6.01
C ASP A 247 41.46 4.95 5.09
N ALA A 248 41.08 4.03 4.21
CA ALA A 248 42.01 3.37 3.29
C ALA A 248 41.90 3.97 1.89
N GLY A 249 42.82 4.89 1.60
CA GLY A 249 42.96 5.57 0.33
C GLY A 249 41.89 6.64 0.10
N ILE A 250 42.28 7.91 0.23
CA ILE A 250 41.45 9.08 -0.07
C ILE A 250 41.65 9.55 -1.52
N GLU A 251 42.86 9.40 -2.08
CA GLU A 251 43.21 9.76 -3.47
C GLU A 251 44.48 9.01 -3.94
N GLY A 252 44.86 9.15 -5.22
CA GLY A 252 46.16 8.70 -5.76
C GLY A 252 46.25 7.26 -6.30
N GLU A 253 47.44 6.92 -6.80
CA GLU A 253 47.82 5.58 -7.28
C GLU A 253 48.30 4.70 -6.11
N LYS A 254 48.17 3.38 -6.25
CA LYS A 254 48.69 2.43 -5.25
C LYS A 254 50.23 2.48 -5.14
N PRO A 255 50.80 2.42 -3.91
CA PRO A 255 50.12 2.27 -2.62
C PRO A 255 49.59 3.62 -2.08
N ARG A 256 48.30 3.66 -1.76
CA ARG A 256 47.54 4.90 -1.43
C ARG A 256 47.63 5.33 0.03
N GLY A 257 48.36 4.57 0.86
CA GLY A 257 48.39 4.75 2.31
C GLY A 257 47.02 4.53 2.96
N TYR A 258 47.01 4.50 4.29
CA TYR A 258 45.78 4.49 5.08
C TYR A 258 45.97 5.34 6.33
N VAL A 259 44.88 5.91 6.82
CA VAL A 259 44.83 6.65 8.07
C VAL A 259 44.03 5.83 9.08
N MET A 260 44.59 5.66 10.27
CA MET A 260 43.91 5.07 11.41
C MET A 260 44.04 6.03 12.58
N THR A 261 42.91 6.61 13.00
CA THR A 261 42.87 7.63 14.05
C THR A 261 42.01 7.12 15.21
N GLU A 262 42.55 7.15 16.43
CA GLU A 262 41.77 6.85 17.63
C GLU A 262 40.68 7.92 17.79
N TRP A 263 39.46 7.47 18.04
CA TRP A 263 38.27 8.32 18.10
C TRP A 263 37.75 8.34 19.54
N GLU A 264 37.95 9.46 20.24
CA GLU A 264 37.67 9.52 21.68
C GLU A 264 36.18 9.37 22.03
N GLN A 265 35.29 9.70 21.10
CA GLN A 265 33.84 9.61 21.26
C GLN A 265 33.19 9.12 19.97
N PRO A 266 32.05 8.44 20.03
CA PRO A 266 31.36 7.89 18.86
C PRO A 266 30.64 8.96 17.99
N PHE A 267 31.08 10.22 18.05
CA PHE A 267 30.45 11.36 17.37
C PHE A 267 31.36 11.96 16.31
N THR A 268 30.86 12.06 15.07
CA THR A 268 31.47 12.92 14.05
C THR A 268 30.85 14.28 14.22
N TYR A 269 31.67 15.32 14.25
CA TYR A 269 31.20 16.68 14.45
C TYR A 269 32.01 17.67 13.61
N ARG A 270 31.40 18.82 13.31
CA ARG A 270 32.06 19.94 12.67
C ARG A 270 32.21 21.09 13.66
N LYS A 271 33.42 21.61 13.78
CA LYS A 271 33.70 22.87 14.50
C LYS A 271 33.19 24.02 13.65
N ASN A 272 32.33 24.85 14.22
CA ASN A 272 31.80 26.05 13.59
C ASN A 272 32.76 27.23 13.87
N ALA A 273 32.73 28.26 13.02
CA ALA A 273 33.62 29.42 13.14
C ALA A 273 33.41 30.24 14.43
N ASP A 274 32.25 30.10 15.08
CA ASP A 274 31.88 30.77 16.33
C ASP A 274 32.33 30.01 17.60
N GLY A 275 33.10 28.92 17.44
CA GLY A 275 33.57 28.09 18.55
C GLY A 275 32.54 27.07 19.04
N THR A 276 31.42 26.89 18.33
CA THR A 276 30.44 25.83 18.62
C THR A 276 30.69 24.57 17.77
N ALA A 277 29.95 23.50 18.05
CA ALA A 277 30.03 22.24 17.32
C ALA A 277 28.65 21.79 16.80
N THR A 278 28.64 21.27 15.58
CA THR A 278 27.51 20.57 14.97
C THR A 278 27.79 19.06 15.00
N LEU A 279 26.93 18.27 15.66
CA LEU A 279 26.97 16.81 15.57
C LEU A 279 26.46 16.36 14.20
N ILE A 280 27.27 15.60 13.48
CA ILE A 280 27.00 15.18 12.11
C ILE A 280 26.55 13.72 12.07
N TYR A 281 27.20 12.86 12.84
CA TYR A 281 26.93 11.43 12.82
C TYR A 281 27.23 10.79 14.18
N TYR A 282 26.45 9.79 14.54
CA TYR A 282 26.66 8.95 15.72
C TYR A 282 26.91 7.48 15.29
N ALA A 283 28.06 6.93 15.67
CA ALA A 283 28.43 5.54 15.40
C ALA A 283 28.19 4.65 16.62
N ASN A 284 27.03 4.00 16.68
CA ASN A 284 26.71 3.11 17.79
C ASN A 284 27.29 1.69 17.65
N LEU A 285 28.62 1.59 17.61
CA LEU A 285 29.30 0.29 17.42
C LEU A 285 29.01 -0.70 18.55
N GLU A 286 28.74 -0.22 19.76
CA GLU A 286 28.47 -1.06 20.92
C GLU A 286 26.99 -1.44 21.09
N HIS A 287 26.12 -0.99 20.18
CA HIS A 287 24.67 -1.14 20.30
C HIS A 287 24.15 -0.67 21.67
N ASN A 288 24.73 0.43 22.15
CA ASN A 288 24.29 1.08 23.37
C ASN A 288 22.82 1.44 23.23
N ASN A 289 22.03 1.10 24.26
CA ASN A 289 20.62 1.42 24.28
C ASN A 289 20.35 2.85 24.77
N ARG A 290 21.36 3.55 25.28
CA ARG A 290 21.24 4.90 25.81
C ARG A 290 22.45 5.73 25.42
N ILE A 291 22.20 6.97 24.98
CA ILE A 291 23.25 7.95 24.70
C ILE A 291 22.93 9.29 25.36
N THR A 292 23.94 9.93 25.94
CA THR A 292 23.89 11.33 26.37
C THR A 292 24.79 12.12 25.45
N ILE A 293 24.20 13.04 24.70
CA ILE A 293 24.97 13.96 23.86
C ILE A 293 25.78 14.88 24.78
N PRO A 294 27.09 15.03 24.56
CA PRO A 294 27.93 15.89 25.39
C PRO A 294 27.60 17.37 25.17
N ASP A 295 27.70 18.17 26.23
CA ASP A 295 27.57 19.64 26.16
C ASP A 295 28.71 20.27 25.33
N VAL A 296 29.91 19.66 25.40
CA VAL A 296 31.15 20.16 24.80
C VAL A 296 31.95 19.00 24.19
N ILE A 297 32.46 19.20 22.97
CA ILE A 297 33.41 18.30 22.30
C ILE A 297 34.64 19.12 21.91
N GLU A 298 35.82 18.70 22.39
CA GLU A 298 37.11 19.37 22.13
C GLU A 298 37.08 20.90 22.34
N GLY A 299 36.45 21.34 23.42
CA GLY A 299 36.32 22.76 23.75
C GLY A 299 35.22 23.51 22.99
N CYS A 300 34.57 22.88 22.01
CA CYS A 300 33.44 23.45 21.28
C CYS A 300 32.11 23.06 21.91
N THR A 301 31.25 24.03 22.20
CA THR A 301 29.89 23.77 22.74
C THR A 301 29.01 23.16 21.67
N VAL A 302 28.35 22.03 21.96
CA VAL A 302 27.45 21.35 21.01
C VAL A 302 26.13 22.10 20.93
N THR A 303 25.85 22.73 19.78
CA THR A 303 24.67 23.58 19.58
C THR A 303 23.73 23.07 18.50
N GLN A 304 24.12 22.06 17.71
CA GLN A 304 23.31 21.57 16.61
C GLN A 304 23.44 20.05 16.43
N ILE A 305 22.32 19.41 16.15
CA ILE A 305 22.24 18.03 15.65
C ILE A 305 21.90 18.12 14.17
N ALA A 306 22.80 17.65 13.31
CA ALA A 306 22.64 17.70 11.87
C ALA A 306 21.62 16.68 11.36
N GLU A 307 21.32 16.81 10.06
CA GLU A 307 20.41 15.91 9.38
C GLU A 307 20.95 14.48 9.41
N ASN A 308 20.05 13.50 9.61
CA ASN A 308 20.35 12.07 9.70
C ASN A 308 21.30 11.62 10.85
N CYS A 309 21.67 12.48 11.80
CA CYS A 309 22.75 12.21 12.78
C CYS A 309 22.63 10.87 13.54
N PHE A 310 21.42 10.50 13.99
CA PHE A 310 21.13 9.23 14.68
C PHE A 310 20.29 8.27 13.83
N LYS A 311 20.13 8.54 12.53
CA LYS A 311 19.19 7.80 11.69
C LYS A 311 19.55 6.30 11.58
N ASN A 312 18.52 5.46 11.53
CA ASN A 312 18.63 4.00 11.38
C ASN A 312 19.25 3.23 12.56
N ASP A 313 19.55 3.87 13.70
CA ASP A 313 20.00 3.13 14.88
C ASP A 313 18.91 2.17 15.37
N ALA A 314 19.23 0.87 15.38
CA ALA A 314 18.30 -0.20 15.73
C ALA A 314 18.25 -0.52 17.24
N SER A 315 19.11 0.12 18.04
CA SER A 315 19.39 -0.23 19.43
C SER A 315 18.99 0.84 20.45
N LEU A 316 19.07 2.12 20.08
CA LEU A 316 18.78 3.23 20.98
C LEU A 316 17.33 3.19 21.51
N GLU A 317 17.20 3.13 22.83
CA GLU A 317 15.95 3.25 23.60
C GLU A 317 15.78 4.64 24.24
N GLU A 318 16.89 5.34 24.49
CA GLU A 318 16.92 6.67 25.13
C GLU A 318 18.03 7.55 24.52
N ILE A 319 17.69 8.80 24.20
CA ILE A 319 18.63 9.84 23.78
C ILE A 319 18.42 11.03 24.71
N VAL A 320 19.49 11.46 25.38
CA VAL A 320 19.49 12.68 26.19
C VAL A 320 20.16 13.79 25.43
N ILE A 321 19.35 14.80 25.05
CA ILE A 321 19.78 16.01 24.36
C ILE A 321 20.09 17.08 25.42
N PRO A 322 21.29 17.70 25.43
CA PRO A 322 21.64 18.71 26.42
C PRO A 322 21.00 20.06 26.12
N ASN A 323 20.90 20.90 27.16
CA ASN A 323 20.39 22.28 27.09
C ASN A 323 21.33 23.25 26.35
N THR A 324 22.39 22.76 25.71
CA THR A 324 23.24 23.54 24.80
C THR A 324 22.75 23.48 23.36
N VAL A 325 21.97 22.45 22.99
CA VAL A 325 21.48 22.27 21.62
C VAL A 325 20.41 23.30 21.30
N LYS A 326 20.62 24.04 20.21
CA LYS A 326 19.73 25.07 19.66
C LYS A 326 18.94 24.59 18.45
N ARG A 327 19.47 23.62 17.71
CA ARG A 327 18.90 23.20 16.42
C ARG A 327 18.93 21.69 16.26
N ILE A 328 17.81 21.11 15.83
CA ILE A 328 17.68 19.72 15.42
C ILE A 328 17.25 19.74 13.95
N GLU A 329 18.12 19.29 13.05
CA GLU A 329 17.86 19.29 11.61
C GLU A 329 17.06 18.05 11.17
N SER A 330 16.62 18.04 9.91
CA SER A 330 15.69 17.05 9.37
C SER A 330 16.19 15.60 9.52
N TYR A 331 15.28 14.66 9.74
CA TYR A 331 15.59 13.22 9.88
C TYR A 331 16.61 12.84 10.99
N ALA A 332 16.96 13.76 11.90
CA ALA A 332 18.00 13.53 12.91
C ALA A 332 17.80 12.24 13.73
N PHE A 333 16.55 11.84 14.00
CA PHE A 333 16.16 10.64 14.76
C PHE A 333 15.23 9.72 13.96
N ALA A 334 15.37 9.69 12.62
CA ALA A 334 14.54 8.89 11.74
C ALA A 334 14.88 7.39 11.84
N ASN A 335 13.87 6.55 11.68
CA ASN A 335 13.98 5.09 11.65
C ASN A 335 14.62 4.46 12.90
N LEU A 336 14.42 5.07 14.07
CA LEU A 336 14.84 4.51 15.35
C LEU A 336 13.85 3.45 15.82
N LYS A 337 14.31 2.20 15.87
CA LYS A 337 13.42 1.04 16.07
C LYS A 337 13.03 0.77 17.53
N LYS A 338 13.71 1.38 18.49
CA LYS A 338 13.48 1.14 19.92
C LYS A 338 13.29 2.39 20.78
N LEU A 339 13.48 3.59 20.24
CA LEU A 339 13.35 4.84 20.98
C LEU A 339 11.90 5.05 21.42
N LYS A 340 11.62 5.02 22.72
CA LYS A 340 10.23 5.12 23.24
C LYS A 340 9.77 6.57 23.43
N LYS A 341 10.71 7.45 23.78
CA LYS A 341 10.43 8.83 24.14
C LYS A 341 11.53 9.73 23.57
N LEU A 342 11.12 10.93 23.14
CA LEU A 342 12.04 11.99 22.76
C LEU A 342 11.69 13.27 23.52
N ASP A 343 12.59 13.70 24.39
CA ASP A 343 12.51 14.97 25.10
C ASP A 343 13.35 16.03 24.35
N ILE A 344 12.69 17.04 23.79
CA ILE A 344 13.35 18.16 23.12
C ILE A 344 13.53 19.28 24.16
N PRO A 345 14.77 19.66 24.52
CA PRO A 345 15.03 20.56 25.64
C PRO A 345 14.62 22.01 25.38
N ASP A 346 14.52 22.78 26.47
CA ASP A 346 14.15 24.21 26.48
C ASP A 346 15.04 25.10 25.61
N SER A 347 16.26 24.67 25.32
CA SER A 347 17.21 25.43 24.53
C SER A 347 16.97 25.33 23.03
N VAL A 348 16.22 24.33 22.55
CA VAL A 348 16.04 24.07 21.12
C VAL A 348 15.09 25.09 20.52
N GLU A 349 15.59 25.87 19.56
CA GLU A 349 14.87 26.94 18.88
C GLU A 349 14.26 26.47 17.55
N TYR A 350 14.87 25.47 16.90
CA TYR A 350 14.46 24.93 15.60
C TYR A 350 14.38 23.40 15.60
N ILE A 351 13.27 22.88 15.09
CA ILE A 351 13.01 21.45 14.87
C ILE A 351 12.74 21.24 13.37
N GLY A 352 13.56 20.43 12.71
CA GLY A 352 13.51 20.15 11.27
C GLY A 352 12.35 19.22 10.86
N THR A 353 12.28 18.93 9.57
CA THR A 353 11.22 18.10 8.99
C THR A 353 11.52 16.61 9.23
N TYR A 354 10.50 15.79 9.49
CA TYR A 354 10.62 14.33 9.61
C TYR A 354 11.65 13.83 10.63
N ILE A 355 11.86 14.55 11.74
CA ILE A 355 12.92 14.22 12.70
C ILE A 355 12.78 12.81 13.31
N VAL A 356 11.58 12.24 13.33
CA VAL A 356 11.28 10.88 13.85
C VAL A 356 10.54 9.99 12.82
N ARG A 357 10.70 10.28 11.53
CA ARG A 357 10.00 9.50 10.47
C ARG A 357 10.35 8.02 10.55
N PHE A 358 9.34 7.15 10.50
CA PHE A 358 9.45 5.68 10.61
C PHE A 358 10.06 5.17 11.92
N SER A 359 10.11 6.03 12.94
CA SER A 359 10.48 5.66 14.31
C SER A 359 9.21 5.23 15.06
N ASP A 360 8.57 4.15 14.61
CA ASP A 360 7.26 3.67 15.10
C ASP A 360 7.26 3.27 16.58
N SER A 361 8.44 3.19 17.19
CA SER A 361 8.62 2.95 18.62
C SER A 361 8.42 4.20 19.48
N VAL A 362 8.49 5.41 18.89
CA VAL A 362 8.37 6.68 19.63
C VAL A 362 6.92 6.89 20.03
N GLU A 363 6.61 6.70 21.30
CA GLU A 363 5.26 6.81 21.86
C GLU A 363 4.96 8.20 22.42
N SER A 364 6.00 8.93 22.85
CA SER A 364 5.84 10.24 23.45
C SER A 364 6.92 11.25 23.04
N ILE A 365 6.50 12.47 22.74
CA ILE A 365 7.39 13.60 22.47
C ILE A 365 7.05 14.76 23.42
N HIS A 366 8.07 15.37 24.00
CA HIS A 366 7.96 16.62 24.74
C HIS A 366 8.74 17.72 24.00
N ILE A 367 8.14 18.90 23.88
CA ILE A 367 8.73 20.08 23.25
C ILE A 367 8.94 21.16 24.32
N GLY A 368 10.20 21.51 24.57
CA GLY A 368 10.59 22.55 25.52
C GLY A 368 10.17 23.97 25.12
N LYS A 369 10.37 24.93 26.02
CA LYS A 369 9.84 26.29 25.86
C LYS A 369 10.50 27.13 24.77
N GLY A 370 11.75 26.83 24.41
CA GLY A 370 12.50 27.60 23.41
C GLY A 370 12.12 27.34 21.96
N ALA A 371 11.30 26.32 21.67
CA ALA A 371 10.97 25.94 20.29
C ALA A 371 10.16 27.04 19.60
N ALA A 372 10.87 27.88 18.83
CA ALA A 372 10.31 29.02 18.11
C ALA A 372 9.87 28.64 16.69
N LYS A 373 10.44 27.58 16.11
CA LYS A 373 10.08 27.08 14.78
C LYS A 373 10.11 25.55 14.70
N ILE A 374 8.96 24.97 14.44
CA ILE A 374 8.78 23.57 14.03
C ILE A 374 8.53 23.56 12.52
N ALA A 375 9.41 22.91 11.77
CA ALA A 375 9.25 22.78 10.33
C ALA A 375 8.02 21.93 9.98
N THR A 376 7.40 22.22 8.84
CA THR A 376 6.26 21.45 8.35
C THR A 376 6.63 19.97 8.24
N GLY A 377 5.80 19.10 8.81
CA GLY A 377 6.01 17.66 8.81
C GLY A 377 7.04 17.13 9.81
N ALA A 378 7.49 17.94 10.80
CA ALA A 378 8.50 17.51 11.79
C ALA A 378 8.26 16.12 12.42
N PHE A 379 6.99 15.78 12.68
CA PHE A 379 6.59 14.54 13.34
C PHE A 379 5.65 13.67 12.51
N VAL A 380 5.53 13.91 11.20
CA VAL A 380 4.70 13.09 10.30
C VAL A 380 5.33 11.70 10.13
N TYR A 381 4.51 10.66 9.95
CA TYR A 381 4.91 9.24 9.94
C TYR A 381 5.54 8.73 11.26
N ALA A 382 5.23 9.39 12.38
CA ALA A 382 5.50 8.86 13.71
C ALA A 382 4.34 7.96 14.15
N HIS A 383 4.22 6.76 13.57
CA HIS A 383 3.05 5.88 13.75
C HIS A 383 2.82 5.45 15.22
N GLY A 384 3.88 5.42 16.02
CA GLY A 384 3.81 5.11 17.46
C GLY A 384 3.33 6.26 18.33
N LEU A 385 3.35 7.51 17.83
CA LEU A 385 3.22 8.71 18.66
C LEU A 385 1.80 8.83 19.22
N LYS A 386 1.68 8.68 20.54
CA LYS A 386 0.40 8.76 21.29
C LYS A 386 0.28 10.07 22.05
N THR A 387 1.40 10.53 22.62
CA THR A 387 1.44 11.66 23.54
C THR A 387 2.37 12.73 23.00
N LEU A 388 1.87 13.94 22.81
CA LEU A 388 2.68 15.11 22.47
C LEU A 388 2.38 16.21 23.47
N THR A 389 3.42 16.72 24.13
CA THR A 389 3.30 17.84 25.07
C THR A 389 4.20 18.98 24.65
N VAL A 390 3.79 20.19 25.00
CA VAL A 390 4.58 21.41 24.82
C VAL A 390 4.69 22.07 26.19
N ASP A 391 5.86 22.58 26.53
CA ASP A 391 6.05 23.34 27.75
C ASP A 391 5.08 24.53 27.83
N PRO A 392 4.39 24.78 28.96
CA PRO A 392 3.44 25.87 29.09
C PRO A 392 4.01 27.27 28.82
N GLU A 393 5.31 27.48 29.07
CA GLU A 393 6.03 28.72 28.81
C GLU A 393 6.41 28.91 27.33
N ASN A 394 6.21 27.91 26.46
CA ASN A 394 6.47 28.07 25.03
C ASN A 394 5.60 29.18 24.44
N GLU A 395 6.20 30.17 23.77
CA GLU A 395 5.48 31.35 23.27
C GLU A 395 4.80 31.14 21.90
N THR A 396 5.19 30.11 21.16
CA THR A 396 4.76 29.88 19.76
C THR A 396 3.76 28.75 19.61
N TYR A 397 3.88 27.70 20.41
CA TYR A 397 3.13 26.46 20.30
C TYR A 397 2.44 26.11 21.62
N CYS A 398 1.41 25.27 21.52
CA CYS A 398 0.84 24.61 22.69
C CYS A 398 0.34 23.21 22.31
N ALA A 399 0.13 22.36 23.32
CA ALA A 399 -0.54 21.09 23.14
C ALA A 399 -1.79 21.02 24.02
N GLU A 400 -2.87 20.51 23.46
CA GLU A 400 -4.10 20.18 24.19
C GLU A 400 -4.57 18.80 23.74
N ASP A 401 -4.94 17.95 24.69
CA ASP A 401 -5.34 16.56 24.41
C ASP A 401 -4.33 15.79 23.54
N ASN A 402 -3.04 16.05 23.75
CA ASN A 402 -1.91 15.50 22.99
C ASN A 402 -1.84 15.95 21.52
N VAL A 403 -2.63 16.93 21.09
CA VAL A 403 -2.62 17.49 19.73
C VAL A 403 -1.83 18.80 19.72
N LEU A 404 -0.98 18.99 18.71
CA LEU A 404 -0.13 20.18 18.58
C LEU A 404 -0.89 21.30 17.87
N PHE A 405 -0.80 22.50 18.43
CA PHE A 405 -1.36 23.74 17.89
C PHE A 405 -0.32 24.87 17.92
N ASN A 406 -0.62 25.95 17.21
CA ASN A 406 -0.01 27.25 17.53
C ASN A 406 -0.52 27.76 18.90
N LYS A 407 0.13 28.79 19.46
CA LYS A 407 -0.12 29.23 20.84
C LYS A 407 -1.56 29.66 21.12
N ASP A 408 -2.20 30.33 20.16
CA ASP A 408 -3.59 30.81 20.29
C ASP A 408 -4.64 29.75 19.91
N LYS A 409 -4.20 28.55 19.49
CA LYS A 409 -5.05 27.45 19.01
C LYS A 409 -5.96 27.83 17.82
N SER A 410 -5.55 28.78 16.99
CA SER A 410 -6.22 29.05 15.71
C SER A 410 -5.83 28.05 14.62
N THR A 411 -4.69 27.36 14.77
CA THR A 411 -4.17 26.37 13.81
C THR A 411 -3.88 25.04 14.49
N LEU A 412 -4.50 23.96 14.01
CA LEU A 412 -4.13 22.60 14.36
C LEU A 412 -2.96 22.17 13.47
N ILE A 413 -1.82 21.85 14.09
CA ILE A 413 -0.56 21.57 13.40
C ILE A 413 -0.36 20.07 13.20
N LEU A 414 -0.68 19.25 14.20
CA LEU A 414 -0.49 17.80 14.12
C LEU A 414 -1.43 17.06 15.07
N TYR A 415 -2.17 16.11 14.52
CA TYR A 415 -2.82 15.03 15.26
C TYR A 415 -1.89 13.79 15.30
N PRO A 416 -1.50 13.27 16.49
CA PRO A 416 -0.60 12.12 16.56
C PRO A 416 -1.22 10.82 16.03
N LEU A 417 -0.51 10.09 15.16
CA LEU A 417 -1.02 8.89 14.49
C LEU A 417 -1.32 7.73 15.45
N GLY A 418 -0.53 7.59 16.51
CA GLY A 418 -0.71 6.57 17.54
C GLY A 418 -1.80 6.91 18.56
N LYS A 419 -2.39 8.12 18.53
CA LYS A 419 -3.48 8.53 19.42
C LYS A 419 -4.72 7.69 19.13
N ALA A 420 -5.01 6.75 20.02
CA ALA A 420 -6.00 5.68 19.83
C ALA A 420 -7.46 6.09 20.17
N ASP A 421 -7.83 7.35 19.94
CA ASP A 421 -9.20 7.82 20.18
C ASP A 421 -10.12 7.46 19.02
N ASP A 422 -11.35 7.05 19.35
CA ASP A 422 -12.36 6.79 18.32
C ASP A 422 -12.99 8.08 17.77
N THR A 423 -12.95 9.15 18.54
CA THR A 423 -13.63 10.42 18.26
C THR A 423 -12.73 11.57 18.69
N TYR A 424 -12.65 12.59 17.85
CA TYR A 424 -11.94 13.82 18.15
C TYR A 424 -12.81 15.03 17.79
N GLN A 425 -12.83 16.00 18.71
CA GLN A 425 -13.49 17.29 18.55
C GLN A 425 -12.40 18.33 18.37
N VAL A 426 -12.25 18.85 17.16
CA VAL A 426 -11.32 19.95 16.93
C VAL A 426 -11.84 21.20 17.68
N PRO A 427 -11.01 21.90 18.48
CA PRO A 427 -11.47 23.05 19.26
C PRO A 427 -12.13 24.16 18.43
N GLU A 428 -13.14 24.82 18.99
CA GLU A 428 -13.91 25.92 18.36
C GLU A 428 -13.06 27.15 17.97
N SER A 429 -11.87 27.29 18.54
CA SER A 429 -10.92 28.36 18.20
C SER A 429 -10.20 28.11 16.86
N VAL A 430 -10.17 26.87 16.38
CA VAL A 430 -9.41 26.49 15.19
C VAL A 430 -10.10 27.02 13.93
N THR A 431 -9.35 27.82 13.17
CA THR A 431 -9.76 28.34 11.86
C THR A 431 -8.98 27.71 10.70
N THR A 432 -7.87 27.03 11.01
CA THR A 432 -6.97 26.40 10.02
C THR A 432 -6.55 24.99 10.44
N ILE A 433 -6.65 24.03 9.52
CA ILE A 433 -5.93 22.74 9.59
C ILE A 433 -4.68 22.85 8.73
N HIS A 434 -3.50 22.71 9.35
CA HIS A 434 -2.21 22.89 8.69
C HIS A 434 -1.85 21.73 7.76
N GLN A 435 -0.90 21.95 6.84
CA GLN A 435 -0.35 20.90 5.98
C GLN A 435 0.08 19.66 6.79
N TRP A 436 -0.36 18.48 6.32
CA TRP A 436 -0.17 17.15 6.91
C TRP A 436 -0.69 16.93 8.34
N ALA A 437 -1.53 17.82 8.87
CA ALA A 437 -1.98 17.72 10.26
C ALA A 437 -2.73 16.41 10.60
N PHE A 438 -3.45 15.83 9.64
CA PHE A 438 -4.12 14.52 9.73
C PHE A 438 -3.59 13.51 8.70
N CYS A 439 -2.37 13.70 8.22
CA CYS A 439 -1.73 12.79 7.27
C CYS A 439 -1.63 11.37 7.87
N ASP A 440 -2.09 10.34 7.16
CA ASP A 440 -2.01 8.93 7.56
C ASP A 440 -2.73 8.59 8.90
N VAL A 441 -3.73 9.41 9.28
CA VAL A 441 -4.54 9.12 10.46
C VAL A 441 -5.52 7.98 10.14
N GLY A 442 -5.20 6.77 10.60
CA GLY A 442 -6.01 5.55 10.38
C GLY A 442 -6.82 5.04 11.58
N LEU A 443 -6.61 5.57 12.80
CA LEU A 443 -7.27 5.07 14.02
C LEU A 443 -8.54 5.84 14.41
N LEU A 444 -8.66 7.11 13.96
CA LEU A 444 -9.72 8.04 14.35
C LEU A 444 -10.98 7.86 13.50
N LYS A 445 -12.06 7.34 14.07
CA LYS A 445 -13.30 7.02 13.33
C LYS A 445 -14.23 8.21 13.11
N HIS A 446 -14.27 9.14 14.06
CA HIS A 446 -15.18 10.26 14.04
C HIS A 446 -14.42 11.56 14.27
N LEU A 447 -14.23 12.33 13.20
CA LEU A 447 -13.61 13.65 13.26
C LEU A 447 -14.70 14.73 13.13
N ASN A 448 -14.78 15.61 14.13
CA ASN A 448 -15.70 16.74 14.10
C ASN A 448 -14.90 18.03 13.92
N LEU A 449 -15.10 18.69 12.79
CA LEU A 449 -14.49 19.97 12.43
C LEU A 449 -15.36 21.13 12.97
N PRO A 450 -14.75 22.23 13.43
CA PRO A 450 -15.50 23.32 14.04
C PRO A 450 -16.14 24.20 12.95
N PRO A 451 -17.29 24.84 13.22
CA PRO A 451 -18.04 25.62 12.24
C PRO A 451 -17.32 26.90 11.75
N LYS A 452 -16.22 27.31 12.39
CA LYS A 452 -15.40 28.47 11.99
C LYS A 452 -14.18 28.11 11.14
N LEU A 453 -13.91 26.82 10.95
CA LEU A 453 -12.78 26.34 10.15
C LEU A 453 -12.97 26.76 8.69
N ASN A 454 -12.14 27.68 8.23
CA ASN A 454 -12.25 28.28 6.88
C ASN A 454 -11.05 27.97 5.99
N LYS A 455 -10.04 27.27 6.51
CA LYS A 455 -8.87 26.84 5.75
C LYS A 455 -8.45 25.42 6.08
N ILE A 456 -8.39 24.57 5.06
CA ILE A 456 -7.72 23.26 5.10
C ILE A 456 -6.56 23.35 4.11
N GLU A 457 -5.33 23.31 4.62
CA GLU A 457 -4.14 23.47 3.80
C GLU A 457 -3.84 22.24 2.94
N LYS A 458 -2.94 22.41 1.96
CA LYS A 458 -2.48 21.33 1.08
C LYS A 458 -2.10 20.08 1.88
N GLU A 459 -2.53 18.92 1.37
CA GLU A 459 -2.20 17.61 1.96
C GLU A 459 -2.59 17.42 3.45
N ALA A 460 -3.47 18.27 4.01
CA ALA A 460 -3.86 18.19 5.42
C ALA A 460 -4.39 16.81 5.84
N PHE A 461 -5.13 16.13 4.96
CA PHE A 461 -5.66 14.78 5.16
C PHE A 461 -5.03 13.74 4.22
N TYR A 462 -3.81 13.95 3.73
CA TYR A 462 -3.15 13.00 2.82
C TYR A 462 -3.10 11.57 3.42
N ILE A 463 -3.60 10.57 2.69
CA ILE A 463 -3.70 9.16 3.15
C ILE A 463 -4.53 9.02 4.46
N CYS A 464 -5.50 9.90 4.70
CA CYS A 464 -6.35 9.80 5.89
C CYS A 464 -7.46 8.76 5.68
N ASP A 465 -7.35 7.65 6.42
CA ASP A 465 -8.22 6.47 6.27
C ASP A 465 -9.05 6.16 7.51
N GLY A 466 -8.88 6.95 8.57
CA GLY A 466 -9.55 6.75 9.86
C GLY A 466 -11.04 7.09 9.82
N PRO A 467 -11.43 8.32 9.43
CA PRO A 467 -12.82 8.77 9.57
C PRO A 467 -13.81 7.96 8.72
N GLU A 468 -14.90 7.50 9.34
CA GLU A 468 -16.00 6.82 8.63
C GLU A 468 -16.75 7.83 7.72
N ASP A 469 -16.99 9.03 8.27
CA ASP A 469 -17.58 10.17 7.56
C ASP A 469 -16.70 11.40 7.79
N LEU A 470 -16.58 12.26 6.78
CA LEU A 470 -15.96 13.57 6.89
C LEU A 470 -16.93 14.66 6.44
N ILE A 471 -17.42 15.44 7.40
CA ILE A 471 -18.32 16.57 7.15
C ILE A 471 -17.49 17.85 7.17
N LEU A 472 -17.34 18.46 6.00
CA LEU A 472 -16.62 19.72 5.86
C LEU A 472 -17.54 20.91 6.25
N PRO A 473 -17.06 21.88 7.05
CA PRO A 473 -17.88 22.98 7.56
C PRO A 473 -18.26 24.00 6.48
N GLU A 474 -19.44 24.62 6.65
CA GLU A 474 -20.02 25.67 5.77
C GLU A 474 -19.21 26.97 5.69
N SER A 475 -18.12 27.09 6.45
CA SER A 475 -17.17 28.20 6.33
C SER A 475 -16.12 27.99 5.24
N LEU A 476 -16.00 26.77 4.68
CA LEU A 476 -15.05 26.47 3.60
C LEU A 476 -15.64 26.81 2.23
N THR A 477 -14.88 27.56 1.43
CA THR A 477 -15.25 27.90 0.05
C THR A 477 -14.39 27.20 -1.00
N GLN A 478 -13.27 26.63 -0.59
CA GLN A 478 -12.31 25.93 -1.47
C GLN A 478 -11.52 24.89 -0.66
N LEU A 479 -11.04 23.86 -1.35
CA LEU A 479 -10.03 22.92 -0.86
C LEU A 479 -8.67 23.31 -1.43
N GLU A 480 -7.58 23.13 -0.69
CA GLU A 480 -6.23 23.27 -1.26
C GLU A 480 -5.78 21.97 -1.98
N PRO A 481 -4.78 22.04 -2.87
CA PRO A 481 -4.30 20.88 -3.63
C PRO A 481 -3.94 19.69 -2.74
N TYR A 482 -4.31 18.48 -3.18
CA TYR A 482 -4.06 17.22 -2.48
C TYR A 482 -4.64 17.12 -1.05
N SER A 483 -5.49 18.07 -0.62
CA SER A 483 -5.98 18.13 0.76
C SER A 483 -6.69 16.85 1.24
N LEU A 484 -7.36 16.11 0.34
CA LEU A 484 -8.04 14.83 0.59
C LEU A 484 -7.51 13.72 -0.35
N SER A 485 -6.26 13.84 -0.79
CA SER A 485 -5.64 12.85 -1.67
C SER A 485 -5.36 11.54 -0.94
N ASN A 486 -5.52 10.42 -1.64
CA ASN A 486 -5.29 9.06 -1.16
C ASN A 486 -6.15 8.65 0.05
N CYS A 487 -7.23 9.38 0.34
CA CYS A 487 -8.13 9.07 1.46
C CYS A 487 -9.07 7.89 1.17
N GLN A 488 -9.24 7.01 2.15
CA GLN A 488 -10.22 5.91 2.15
C GLN A 488 -11.47 6.21 2.99
N ILE A 489 -12.04 7.41 2.85
CA ILE A 489 -13.23 7.86 3.60
C ILE A 489 -14.50 7.43 2.86
N GLU A 490 -15.44 6.76 3.54
CA GLU A 490 -16.66 6.21 2.91
C GLU A 490 -17.56 7.33 2.36
N ASN A 491 -17.80 8.36 3.19
CA ASN A 491 -18.65 9.50 2.85
C ASN A 491 -17.96 10.83 3.16
N VAL A 492 -17.76 11.65 2.13
CA VAL A 492 -17.32 13.04 2.26
C VAL A 492 -18.50 13.97 1.94
N VAL A 493 -18.87 14.82 2.89
CA VAL A 493 -19.92 15.82 2.73
C VAL A 493 -19.27 17.18 2.50
N LEU A 494 -19.37 17.68 1.27
CA LEU A 494 -18.92 19.03 0.91
C LEU A 494 -19.94 20.08 1.39
N PRO A 495 -19.49 21.27 1.81
CA PRO A 495 -20.38 22.33 2.25
C PRO A 495 -21.07 23.00 1.06
N SER A 496 -22.26 23.58 1.29
CA SER A 496 -23.00 24.33 0.27
C SER A 496 -22.27 25.57 -0.24
N THR A 497 -21.31 26.08 0.54
CA THR A 497 -20.46 27.23 0.21
C THR A 497 -19.27 26.89 -0.69
N MET A 498 -19.02 25.62 -0.98
CA MET A 498 -17.89 25.18 -1.81
C MET A 498 -18.02 25.71 -3.24
N LYS A 499 -17.01 26.46 -3.70
CA LYS A 499 -16.98 27.08 -5.05
C LYS A 499 -16.10 26.34 -6.03
N SER A 500 -14.99 25.75 -5.57
CA SER A 500 -14.05 25.05 -6.43
C SER A 500 -13.47 23.80 -5.76
N ILE A 501 -13.33 22.74 -6.55
CA ILE A 501 -12.47 21.58 -6.25
C ILE A 501 -11.14 21.81 -6.96
N THR A 502 -10.07 22.01 -6.20
CA THR A 502 -8.73 22.33 -6.75
C THR A 502 -7.99 21.10 -7.25
N SER A 503 -6.85 21.34 -7.89
CA SER A 503 -6.08 20.29 -8.55
C SER A 503 -5.68 19.18 -7.58
N HIS A 504 -5.93 17.94 -7.96
CA HIS A 504 -5.63 16.74 -7.19
C HIS A 504 -6.29 16.66 -5.79
N ALA A 505 -7.31 17.49 -5.51
CA ALA A 505 -7.96 17.52 -4.19
C ALA A 505 -8.42 16.13 -3.72
N PHE A 506 -8.92 15.29 -4.63
CA PHE A 506 -9.36 13.91 -4.37
C PHE A 506 -8.53 12.86 -5.15
N TYR A 507 -7.28 13.18 -5.52
CA TYR A 507 -6.41 12.24 -6.24
C TYR A 507 -6.31 10.91 -5.50
N GLN A 508 -6.67 9.80 -6.16
CA GLN A 508 -6.65 8.43 -5.60
C GLN A 508 -7.54 8.19 -4.36
N ALA A 509 -8.58 9.01 -4.16
CA ALA A 509 -9.58 8.76 -3.12
C ALA A 509 -10.56 7.62 -3.49
N THR A 510 -11.25 7.03 -2.49
CA THR A 510 -12.06 5.80 -2.69
C THR A 510 -13.49 5.83 -2.16
N PHE A 511 -14.05 7.03 -2.01
CA PHE A 511 -15.41 7.22 -1.52
C PHE A 511 -16.46 6.40 -2.29
N THR A 512 -17.49 5.94 -1.58
CA THR A 512 -18.61 5.18 -2.18
C THR A 512 -19.59 6.11 -2.87
N THR A 513 -19.83 7.28 -2.28
CA THR A 513 -20.63 8.35 -2.87
C THR A 513 -20.05 9.71 -2.49
N ILE A 514 -20.00 10.64 -3.44
CA ILE A 514 -19.76 12.05 -3.17
C ILE A 514 -20.90 12.87 -3.79
N THR A 515 -21.51 13.73 -2.98
CA THR A 515 -22.53 14.67 -3.47
C THR A 515 -21.87 16.01 -3.71
N LEU A 516 -21.88 16.47 -4.96
CA LEU A 516 -21.40 17.80 -5.31
C LEU A 516 -22.46 18.85 -4.92
N PRO A 517 -22.11 19.90 -4.18
CA PRO A 517 -23.08 20.86 -3.66
C PRO A 517 -23.55 21.83 -4.75
N GLU A 518 -24.82 22.23 -4.67
CA GLU A 518 -25.32 23.39 -5.43
C GLU A 518 -24.59 24.65 -4.96
N GLY A 519 -23.95 25.35 -5.90
CA GLY A 519 -23.02 26.45 -5.61
C GLY A 519 -21.58 26.18 -6.08
N LEU A 520 -21.22 24.91 -6.34
CA LEU A 520 -19.94 24.52 -6.94
C LEU A 520 -19.86 25.00 -8.39
N GLU A 521 -18.84 25.79 -8.70
CA GLU A 521 -18.68 26.45 -10.00
C GLU A 521 -17.60 25.80 -10.86
N ARG A 522 -16.55 25.25 -10.22
CA ARG A 522 -15.34 24.78 -10.90
C ARG A 522 -14.83 23.46 -10.34
N ILE A 523 -14.37 22.59 -11.24
CA ILE A 523 -13.52 21.44 -10.92
C ILE A 523 -12.24 21.64 -11.71
N GLU A 524 -11.12 21.87 -11.03
CA GLU A 524 -9.83 22.12 -11.66
C GLU A 524 -9.19 20.81 -12.19
N GLU A 525 -8.05 20.94 -12.86
CA GLU A 525 -7.31 19.82 -13.44
C GLU A 525 -7.01 18.72 -12.41
N TYR A 526 -7.19 17.46 -12.78
CA TYR A 526 -6.97 16.30 -11.88
C TYR A 526 -7.80 16.30 -10.58
N GLY A 527 -8.86 17.11 -10.45
CA GLY A 527 -9.61 17.26 -9.20
C GLY A 527 -10.11 15.94 -8.58
N PHE A 528 -10.57 15.01 -9.42
CA PHE A 528 -11.00 13.65 -9.08
C PHE A 528 -10.21 12.59 -9.87
N ASP A 529 -8.93 12.83 -10.10
CA ASP A 529 -8.08 11.89 -10.84
C ASP A 529 -7.84 10.58 -10.06
N ASN A 530 -7.80 9.47 -10.78
CA ASN A 530 -7.43 8.13 -10.33
C ASN A 530 -8.26 7.61 -9.15
N LEU A 531 -9.55 7.94 -9.05
CA LEU A 531 -10.43 7.40 -8.01
C LEU A 531 -10.42 5.86 -8.02
N LEU A 532 -10.18 5.23 -6.87
CA LEU A 532 -10.12 3.77 -6.75
C LEU A 532 -11.49 3.15 -6.36
N GLY A 533 -12.51 4.00 -6.10
CA GLY A 533 -13.88 3.60 -5.73
C GLY A 533 -14.91 3.79 -6.86
N SER A 534 -16.07 3.13 -6.75
CA SER A 534 -17.21 3.32 -7.67
C SER A 534 -17.94 4.62 -7.39
N ALA A 535 -17.44 5.71 -7.93
CA ALA A 535 -18.12 7.00 -7.90
C ALA A 535 -19.04 7.17 -9.12
N TYR A 536 -20.18 7.82 -8.91
CA TYR A 536 -21.00 8.42 -9.96
C TYR A 536 -21.17 9.90 -9.63
N PHE A 537 -21.14 10.75 -10.64
CA PHE A 537 -21.24 12.19 -10.45
C PHE A 537 -22.54 12.72 -11.03
N ILE A 538 -23.28 13.45 -10.20
CA ILE A 538 -24.40 14.30 -10.64
C ILE A 538 -23.90 15.74 -10.52
N MET A 539 -23.76 16.40 -11.66
CA MET A 539 -23.18 17.74 -11.73
C MET A 539 -24.23 18.78 -11.30
N PRO A 540 -23.87 19.72 -10.39
CA PRO A 540 -24.79 20.73 -9.92
C PRO A 540 -25.05 21.78 -11.02
N LYS A 541 -26.18 22.49 -10.93
CA LYS A 541 -26.55 23.49 -11.93
C LYS A 541 -25.53 24.63 -12.01
N SER A 542 -24.86 24.95 -10.92
CA SER A 542 -23.87 26.03 -10.81
C SER A 542 -22.56 25.76 -11.54
N LEU A 543 -22.27 24.51 -11.92
CA LEU A 543 -20.99 24.12 -12.49
C LEU A 543 -20.81 24.71 -13.90
N ASN A 544 -19.71 25.42 -14.13
CA ASN A 544 -19.41 26.09 -15.39
C ASN A 544 -18.03 25.76 -15.97
N TYR A 545 -17.17 25.05 -15.23
CA TYR A 545 -15.83 24.67 -15.68
C TYR A 545 -15.41 23.30 -15.16
N ILE A 546 -14.81 22.49 -16.04
CA ILE A 546 -14.13 21.23 -15.70
C ILE A 546 -12.77 21.20 -16.41
N GLY A 547 -11.70 21.10 -15.64
CA GLY A 547 -10.31 21.11 -16.11
C GLY A 547 -9.82 19.76 -16.66
N ASP A 548 -8.62 19.79 -17.23
CA ASP A 548 -7.99 18.61 -17.84
C ASP A 548 -7.77 17.49 -16.83
N TYR A 549 -8.01 16.25 -17.25
CA TYR A 549 -7.85 15.03 -16.48
C TYR A 549 -8.63 15.00 -15.16
N ALA A 550 -9.67 15.82 -15.02
CA ALA A 550 -10.44 15.92 -13.79
C ALA A 550 -11.05 14.58 -13.35
N PHE A 551 -11.30 13.64 -14.27
CA PHE A 551 -12.00 12.38 -14.03
C PHE A 551 -11.32 11.17 -14.70
N THR A 552 -9.99 11.09 -14.67
CA THR A 552 -9.25 9.97 -15.29
C THR A 552 -9.20 8.70 -14.41
N PRO A 553 -9.28 7.50 -15.01
CA PRO A 553 -9.18 6.22 -14.28
C PRO A 553 -7.72 5.83 -14.01
N ASP A 554 -7.50 5.00 -12.97
CA ASP A 554 -6.22 4.37 -12.68
C ASP A 554 -5.75 3.47 -13.84
N LEU A 555 -4.73 3.94 -14.57
CA LEU A 555 -4.09 3.20 -15.67
C LEU A 555 -3.15 2.09 -15.19
N VAL A 556 -2.78 2.05 -13.90
CA VAL A 556 -1.71 1.17 -13.39
C VAL A 556 -2.24 -0.22 -13.02
N ARG A 557 -3.55 -0.40 -12.78
CA ARG A 557 -4.17 -1.72 -12.54
C ARG A 557 -4.68 -2.40 -13.82
N SER A 558 -3.72 -2.81 -14.64
CA SER A 558 -3.77 -3.91 -15.62
C SER A 558 -5.14 -4.57 -15.92
N TYR A 559 -5.68 -4.30 -17.12
CA TYR A 559 -6.47 -5.16 -18.02
C TYR A 559 -7.64 -6.05 -17.52
N LYS A 560 -8.02 -6.09 -16.23
CA LYS A 560 -9.08 -6.97 -15.73
C LYS A 560 -10.06 -6.35 -14.73
N VAL A 561 -9.88 -5.10 -14.32
CA VAL A 561 -10.85 -4.43 -13.44
C VAL A 561 -11.51 -3.30 -14.21
N LYS A 562 -12.77 -3.56 -14.58
CA LYS A 562 -13.75 -2.58 -15.04
C LYS A 562 -13.59 -1.28 -14.24
N SER A 563 -13.32 -0.14 -14.91
CA SER A 563 -13.32 1.17 -14.25
C SER A 563 -14.59 1.30 -13.40
N PRO A 564 -14.46 1.69 -12.12
CA PRO A 564 -15.58 1.66 -11.20
C PRO A 564 -16.56 2.83 -11.43
N MET A 565 -16.21 3.81 -12.27
CA MET A 565 -17.04 4.97 -12.65
C MET A 565 -17.74 4.72 -13.99
N GLU A 566 -19.08 4.65 -13.95
CA GLU A 566 -19.90 4.09 -15.05
C GLU A 566 -20.61 5.19 -15.89
N TYR A 567 -20.94 6.34 -15.30
CA TYR A 567 -21.48 7.51 -16.00
C TYR A 567 -21.22 8.83 -15.26
N ILE A 568 -21.29 9.94 -16.01
CA ILE A 568 -21.34 11.31 -15.47
C ILE A 568 -22.64 11.96 -15.96
N CYS A 569 -23.43 12.50 -15.04
CA CYS A 569 -24.74 13.09 -15.33
C CYS A 569 -24.73 14.62 -15.21
N PHE A 570 -25.17 15.27 -16.27
CA PHE A 570 -25.42 16.71 -16.37
C PHE A 570 -26.94 16.92 -16.53
N PRO A 571 -27.71 16.92 -15.42
CA PRO A 571 -29.17 16.99 -15.47
C PRO A 571 -29.72 18.35 -15.91
N HIS A 572 -28.85 19.36 -16.00
CA HIS A 572 -29.21 20.73 -16.34
C HIS A 572 -28.49 21.17 -17.62
N ASP A 573 -29.18 22.01 -18.38
CA ASP A 573 -28.66 22.61 -19.62
C ASP A 573 -27.79 23.83 -19.28
N THR A 574 -26.66 23.57 -18.63
CA THR A 574 -25.69 24.58 -18.23
C THR A 574 -24.56 24.64 -19.27
N GLN A 575 -24.15 25.85 -19.66
CA GLN A 575 -22.96 26.03 -20.49
C GLN A 575 -21.72 25.72 -19.65
N ILE A 576 -21.01 24.65 -20.01
CA ILE A 576 -19.80 24.19 -19.30
C ILE A 576 -18.62 24.31 -20.24
N THR A 577 -17.56 24.95 -19.75
CA THR A 577 -16.26 24.95 -20.41
C THR A 577 -15.50 23.69 -19.98
N PHE A 578 -15.18 22.83 -20.94
CA PHE A 578 -14.37 21.64 -20.73
C PHE A 578 -12.92 21.92 -21.12
N GLY A 579 -11.97 21.41 -20.34
CA GLY A 579 -10.59 21.22 -20.77
C GLY A 579 -10.49 20.31 -21.99
N SER A 580 -9.30 20.28 -22.62
CA SER A 580 -9.02 19.40 -23.76
C SER A 580 -9.20 17.92 -23.42
N ASN A 581 -8.79 17.49 -22.22
CA ASN A 581 -8.74 16.06 -21.83
C ASN A 581 -9.43 15.79 -20.50
N VAL A 582 -10.67 16.25 -20.30
CA VAL A 582 -11.42 16.04 -19.04
C VAL A 582 -11.58 14.56 -18.65
N LEU A 583 -11.81 13.70 -19.64
CA LEU A 583 -11.89 12.23 -19.51
C LEU A 583 -10.80 11.59 -20.37
N SER A 584 -10.25 10.45 -19.94
CA SER A 584 -9.29 9.67 -20.76
C SER A 584 -9.99 9.05 -21.97
N ASP A 585 -9.29 8.93 -23.11
CA ASP A 585 -9.74 8.33 -24.39
C ASP A 585 -10.06 6.82 -24.32
N ASN A 586 -10.99 6.42 -23.48
CA ASN A 586 -11.45 5.05 -23.35
C ASN A 586 -12.98 5.05 -23.17
N ASN A 587 -13.69 4.24 -23.96
CA ASN A 587 -15.16 4.10 -24.01
C ASN A 587 -15.81 3.56 -22.70
N TRP A 588 -15.20 3.76 -21.54
CA TRP A 588 -15.66 3.28 -20.24
C TRP A 588 -16.70 4.18 -19.58
N TYR A 589 -16.90 5.40 -20.10
CA TYR A 589 -17.83 6.39 -19.55
C TYR A 589 -19.03 6.61 -20.46
N THR A 590 -20.21 6.80 -19.88
CA THR A 590 -21.35 7.40 -20.59
C THR A 590 -21.64 8.79 -20.04
N ILE A 591 -21.73 9.80 -20.91
CA ILE A 591 -22.23 11.13 -20.56
C ILE A 591 -23.76 11.12 -20.69
N LEU A 592 -24.45 11.46 -19.59
CA LEU A 592 -25.89 11.68 -19.57
C LEU A 592 -26.14 13.18 -19.56
N ALA A 593 -26.65 13.76 -20.65
CA ALA A 593 -26.97 15.18 -20.69
C ALA A 593 -28.10 15.46 -21.68
N LYS A 594 -28.62 16.68 -21.69
CA LYS A 594 -29.59 17.13 -22.71
C LYS A 594 -28.92 17.18 -24.08
N GLU A 595 -29.66 16.83 -25.14
CA GLU A 595 -29.17 17.01 -26.51
C GLU A 595 -28.78 18.47 -26.79
N ASN A 596 -27.72 18.64 -27.58
CA ASN A 596 -27.13 19.93 -27.97
C ASN A 596 -26.51 20.76 -26.83
N SER A 597 -26.46 20.24 -25.60
CA SER A 597 -25.74 20.86 -24.48
C SER A 597 -24.20 20.86 -24.68
N SER A 598 -23.47 21.67 -23.91
CA SER A 598 -21.98 21.65 -23.93
C SER A 598 -21.41 20.26 -23.63
N ALA A 599 -22.05 19.51 -22.72
CA ALA A 599 -21.67 18.13 -22.40
C ALA A 599 -21.89 17.17 -23.58
N HIS A 600 -22.97 17.35 -24.36
CA HIS A 600 -23.19 16.60 -25.59
C HIS A 600 -22.12 16.92 -26.65
N GLN A 601 -21.80 18.20 -26.84
CA GLN A 601 -20.76 18.62 -27.79
C GLN A 601 -19.38 18.06 -27.40
N TYR A 602 -19.04 18.09 -26.11
CA TYR A 602 -17.82 17.47 -25.59
C TYR A 602 -17.81 15.95 -25.84
N ALA A 603 -18.91 15.25 -25.52
CA ALA A 603 -19.02 13.82 -25.78
C ALA A 603 -18.79 13.46 -27.25
N GLN A 604 -19.34 14.26 -28.18
CA GLN A 604 -19.14 14.10 -29.62
C GLN A 604 -17.68 14.34 -30.03
N ALA A 605 -17.07 15.43 -29.56
CA ALA A 605 -15.70 15.80 -29.91
C ALA A 605 -14.67 14.79 -29.39
N SER A 606 -14.91 14.20 -28.21
CA SER A 606 -14.04 13.24 -27.55
C SER A 606 -14.42 11.78 -27.82
N ASN A 607 -15.38 11.50 -28.72
CA ASN A 607 -15.86 10.15 -29.04
C ASN A 607 -16.29 9.32 -27.81
N ILE A 608 -16.98 9.96 -26.86
CA ILE A 608 -17.46 9.34 -25.62
C ILE A 608 -18.93 8.93 -25.78
N PRO A 609 -19.34 7.72 -25.34
CA PRO A 609 -20.75 7.32 -25.32
C PRO A 609 -21.67 8.36 -24.68
N PHE A 610 -22.78 8.69 -25.35
CA PHE A 610 -23.74 9.71 -24.92
C PHE A 610 -25.15 9.14 -24.82
N ARG A 611 -25.93 9.58 -23.83
CA ARG A 611 -27.38 9.35 -23.76
C ARG A 611 -28.13 10.62 -23.38
N ALA A 612 -29.17 10.90 -24.16
CA ALA A 612 -30.02 12.07 -23.97
C ALA A 612 -30.89 11.96 -22.70
N LEU A 613 -30.90 13.01 -21.90
CA LEU A 613 -31.90 13.23 -20.85
C LEU A 613 -33.14 13.91 -21.43
N ASN A 614 -34.29 13.64 -20.82
CA ASN A 614 -35.55 14.31 -21.15
C ASN A 614 -35.61 15.74 -20.59
N GLU A 615 -36.71 16.45 -20.84
CA GLU A 615 -36.90 17.85 -20.42
C GLU A 615 -36.79 18.07 -18.90
N ASN A 616 -37.03 17.02 -18.10
CA ASN A 616 -36.93 17.06 -16.64
C ASN A 616 -35.51 16.70 -16.13
N GLY A 617 -34.53 16.52 -17.02
CA GLY A 617 -33.17 16.10 -16.65
C GLY A 617 -33.08 14.64 -16.22
N LYS A 618 -33.99 13.79 -16.71
CA LYS A 618 -34.07 12.36 -16.34
C LYS A 618 -33.98 11.44 -17.54
N LEU A 619 -33.62 10.19 -17.29
CA LEU A 619 -33.73 9.12 -18.25
C LEU A 619 -35.12 8.49 -18.16
N THR A 620 -35.83 8.49 -19.28
CA THR A 620 -37.11 7.77 -19.40
C THR A 620 -36.83 6.29 -19.60
N MET A 621 -37.32 5.47 -18.67
CA MET A 621 -37.19 4.01 -18.74
C MET A 621 -37.85 3.44 -20.01
N GLN A 622 -37.11 2.62 -20.74
CA GLN A 622 -37.58 1.95 -21.96
C GLN A 622 -38.03 0.51 -21.66
N ASP A 623 -38.94 -0.02 -22.48
CA ASP A 623 -39.52 -1.36 -22.27
C ASP A 623 -38.48 -2.49 -22.41
N ASP A 624 -37.47 -2.28 -23.25
CA ASP A 624 -36.42 -3.23 -23.61
C ASP A 624 -35.23 -3.25 -22.64
N TRP A 625 -35.21 -2.39 -21.62
CA TRP A 625 -34.16 -2.36 -20.59
C TRP A 625 -34.23 -3.55 -19.63
N PHE A 626 -35.41 -4.15 -19.50
CA PHE A 626 -35.67 -5.23 -18.55
C PHE A 626 -36.30 -6.42 -19.25
N ILE A 627 -35.83 -7.60 -18.88
CA ILE A 627 -36.32 -8.87 -19.40
C ILE A 627 -36.91 -9.65 -18.21
N LEU A 628 -38.17 -10.08 -18.36
CA LEU A 628 -38.79 -11.01 -17.42
C LEU A 628 -38.38 -12.44 -17.77
N CYS A 629 -37.54 -13.05 -16.92
CA CYS A 629 -37.15 -14.44 -17.04
C CYS A 629 -38.26 -15.35 -16.49
N ASN A 630 -38.73 -16.29 -17.32
CA ASN A 630 -39.81 -17.24 -17.01
C ASN A 630 -41.14 -16.54 -16.68
N SER A 631 -41.90 -16.19 -17.72
CA SER A 631 -43.22 -15.57 -17.61
C SER A 631 -44.30 -16.50 -17.03
N TYR A 632 -43.95 -17.70 -16.58
CA TYR A 632 -44.85 -18.61 -15.89
C TYR A 632 -44.11 -19.55 -14.92
N GLY A 633 -44.83 -20.08 -13.92
CA GLY A 633 -44.33 -21.12 -13.01
C GLY A 633 -45.43 -21.78 -12.20
N TRP A 634 -45.06 -22.73 -11.32
CA TRP A 634 -46.02 -23.51 -10.52
C TRP A 634 -45.98 -23.13 -9.04
N TYR A 635 -47.15 -23.07 -8.43
CA TYR A 635 -47.31 -22.71 -7.03
C TYR A 635 -46.70 -23.77 -6.10
N SER A 636 -45.66 -23.38 -5.37
CA SER A 636 -44.90 -24.25 -4.46
C SER A 636 -45.23 -24.05 -2.97
N GLY A 637 -46.29 -23.28 -2.66
CA GLY A 637 -46.61 -22.87 -1.29
C GLY A 637 -45.80 -21.68 -0.78
N LYS A 638 -45.14 -20.95 -1.68
CA LYS A 638 -44.37 -19.72 -1.42
C LYS A 638 -44.60 -18.72 -2.55
N PRO A 639 -44.30 -17.42 -2.34
CA PRO A 639 -44.36 -16.43 -3.41
C PRO A 639 -43.48 -16.84 -4.60
N TYR A 640 -44.03 -16.79 -5.82
CA TYR A 640 -43.27 -16.97 -7.06
C TYR A 640 -42.64 -15.64 -7.47
N LEU A 641 -41.35 -15.64 -7.81
CA LEU A 641 -40.55 -14.45 -8.11
C LEU A 641 -39.75 -14.74 -9.38
N PRO A 642 -40.33 -14.56 -10.58
CA PRO A 642 -39.58 -14.69 -11.82
C PRO A 642 -38.44 -13.67 -11.85
N GLY A 643 -37.31 -14.06 -12.42
CA GLY A 643 -36.13 -13.19 -12.51
C GLY A 643 -36.45 -11.97 -13.36
N VAL A 644 -36.04 -10.78 -12.91
CA VAL A 644 -36.01 -9.59 -13.76
C VAL A 644 -34.55 -9.23 -13.94
N VAL A 645 -34.07 -9.31 -15.18
CA VAL A 645 -32.67 -9.02 -15.53
C VAL A 645 -32.59 -7.81 -16.43
N THR A 646 -31.49 -7.06 -16.32
CA THR A 646 -31.22 -5.90 -17.16
C THR A 646 -30.69 -6.33 -18.51
N ASN A 647 -31.18 -5.72 -19.59
CA ASN A 647 -30.63 -5.89 -20.92
C ASN A 647 -29.40 -4.99 -21.10
N PHE A 648 -28.20 -5.59 -21.10
CA PHE A 648 -26.93 -4.84 -21.18
C PHE A 648 -26.70 -4.14 -22.52
N GLU A 649 -27.43 -4.52 -23.58
CA GLU A 649 -27.30 -3.87 -24.89
C GLU A 649 -28.05 -2.54 -24.95
N THR A 650 -29.22 -2.47 -24.29
CA THR A 650 -30.15 -1.34 -24.41
C THR A 650 -30.13 -0.46 -23.15
N MET A 651 -29.94 -1.04 -21.98
CA MET A 651 -29.92 -0.32 -20.71
C MET A 651 -28.64 0.50 -20.53
N PRO A 652 -28.71 1.74 -20.01
CA PRO A 652 -27.53 2.49 -19.64
C PRO A 652 -26.66 1.70 -18.66
N TYR A 653 -25.36 1.68 -18.92
CA TYR A 653 -24.44 0.92 -18.11
C TYR A 653 -24.36 1.47 -16.69
N GLY A 654 -24.30 0.56 -15.71
CA GLY A 654 -24.06 0.92 -14.32
C GLY A 654 -25.28 1.34 -13.50
N LEU A 655 -26.49 1.28 -14.04
CA LEU A 655 -27.72 1.49 -13.27
C LEU A 655 -28.00 0.30 -12.33
N ARG A 656 -28.37 0.57 -11.06
CA ARG A 656 -28.48 -0.45 -10.00
C ARG A 656 -29.82 -0.43 -9.26
N GLU A 657 -30.34 -1.63 -8.97
CA GLU A 657 -31.51 -1.79 -8.09
C GLU A 657 -31.21 -1.23 -6.69
N GLY A 658 -32.16 -0.47 -6.13
CA GLY A 658 -32.05 0.20 -4.83
C GLY A 658 -31.45 1.61 -4.91
N ARG A 659 -30.74 1.96 -5.99
CA ARG A 659 -30.23 3.31 -6.26
C ARG A 659 -31.06 4.02 -7.33
N ASP A 660 -31.15 3.40 -8.51
CA ASP A 660 -31.74 4.03 -9.71
C ASP A 660 -33.12 3.46 -10.05
N TYR A 661 -33.46 2.28 -9.56
CA TYR A 661 -34.80 1.68 -9.69
C TYR A 661 -35.07 0.68 -8.57
N THR A 662 -36.31 0.25 -8.38
CA THR A 662 -36.68 -0.85 -7.46
C THR A 662 -37.56 -1.87 -8.15
N ILE A 663 -37.45 -3.14 -7.74
CA ILE A 663 -38.29 -4.22 -8.25
C ILE A 663 -39.31 -4.63 -7.18
N ARG A 664 -40.57 -4.80 -7.58
CA ARG A 664 -41.66 -5.24 -6.71
C ARG A 664 -42.53 -6.26 -7.43
N TYR A 665 -43.11 -7.19 -6.67
CA TYR A 665 -44.02 -8.21 -7.18
C TYR A 665 -45.36 -8.10 -6.47
N THR A 666 -46.45 -8.25 -7.21
CA THR A 666 -47.82 -8.23 -6.68
C THR A 666 -48.58 -9.47 -7.12
N ASN A 667 -49.59 -9.87 -6.32
CA ASN A 667 -50.42 -11.06 -6.53
C ASN A 667 -49.65 -12.37 -6.72
N ASN A 668 -48.43 -12.44 -6.20
CA ASN A 668 -47.49 -13.52 -6.52
C ASN A 668 -47.46 -14.66 -5.49
N VAL A 669 -48.47 -14.74 -4.61
CA VAL A 669 -48.50 -15.65 -3.46
C VAL A 669 -49.50 -16.78 -3.57
N GLU A 670 -50.35 -16.77 -4.61
CA GLU A 670 -51.36 -17.78 -4.92
C GLU A 670 -51.40 -18.02 -6.45
N PRO A 671 -51.98 -19.13 -6.92
CA PRO A 671 -52.19 -19.34 -8.35
C PRO A 671 -53.03 -18.24 -9.01
N GLY A 672 -52.68 -17.85 -10.22
CA GLY A 672 -53.30 -16.78 -11.01
C GLY A 672 -52.28 -15.83 -11.64
N THR A 673 -52.78 -14.78 -12.27
CA THR A 673 -51.96 -13.73 -12.88
C THR A 673 -51.32 -12.84 -11.81
N ALA A 674 -50.00 -12.74 -11.85
CA ALA A 674 -49.18 -11.90 -10.99
C ALA A 674 -48.40 -10.88 -11.83
N THR A 675 -47.85 -9.84 -11.19
CA THR A 675 -47.16 -8.75 -11.90
C THR A 675 -45.81 -8.46 -11.27
N ALA A 676 -44.78 -8.36 -12.12
CA ALA A 676 -43.48 -7.81 -11.76
C ALA A 676 -43.43 -6.34 -12.21
N THR A 677 -43.05 -5.44 -11.29
CA THR A 677 -43.00 -4.00 -11.50
C THR A 677 -41.59 -3.50 -11.21
N VAL A 678 -40.95 -2.85 -12.19
CA VAL A 678 -39.75 -2.04 -11.98
C VAL A 678 -40.16 -0.56 -11.94
N GLN A 679 -39.71 0.14 -10.91
CA GLN A 679 -40.01 1.56 -10.68
C GLN A 679 -38.72 2.38 -10.70
N GLY A 680 -38.60 3.33 -11.62
CA GLY A 680 -37.47 4.26 -11.68
C GLY A 680 -37.36 5.16 -10.44
N MET A 681 -36.14 5.52 -10.07
CA MET A 681 -35.74 6.37 -8.95
C MET A 681 -34.58 7.29 -9.35
N GLY A 682 -34.38 8.40 -8.61
CA GLY A 682 -33.26 9.31 -8.85
C GLY A 682 -33.27 9.88 -10.27
N ILE A 683 -32.23 9.56 -11.04
CA ILE A 683 -32.06 9.99 -12.44
C ILE A 683 -32.97 9.25 -13.43
N ILE A 684 -33.61 8.14 -13.03
CA ILE A 684 -34.55 7.39 -13.87
C ILE A 684 -35.99 7.75 -13.50
N GLU A 685 -36.83 7.92 -14.51
CA GLU A 685 -38.27 7.99 -14.35
C GLU A 685 -39.01 6.94 -15.19
N GLY A 686 -40.29 6.76 -14.88
CA GLY A 686 -41.15 5.77 -15.52
C GLY A 686 -41.35 4.50 -14.70
N LYS A 687 -42.13 3.59 -15.26
CA LYS A 687 -42.52 2.30 -14.66
C LYS A 687 -42.55 1.24 -15.75
N TRP A 688 -42.01 0.06 -15.46
CA TRP A 688 -42.02 -1.10 -16.34
C TRP A 688 -42.78 -2.21 -15.64
N GLU A 689 -43.69 -2.85 -16.36
CA GLU A 689 -44.53 -3.90 -15.81
C GLU A 689 -44.74 -5.02 -16.80
N LYS A 690 -44.57 -6.25 -16.33
CA LYS A 690 -44.94 -7.45 -17.08
C LYS A 690 -45.69 -8.40 -16.16
N ASN A 691 -46.73 -9.00 -16.73
CA ASN A 691 -47.49 -10.04 -16.07
C ASN A 691 -46.83 -11.40 -16.26
N PHE A 692 -47.01 -12.28 -15.27
CA PHE A 692 -46.63 -13.68 -15.33
C PHE A 692 -47.70 -14.55 -14.68
N GLU A 693 -47.76 -15.81 -15.11
CA GLU A 693 -48.78 -16.76 -14.66
C GLU A 693 -48.24 -17.71 -13.60
N ILE A 694 -48.98 -17.87 -12.51
CA ILE A 694 -48.71 -18.88 -11.48
C ILE A 694 -49.76 -19.97 -11.59
N TYR A 695 -49.37 -21.13 -12.10
CA TYR A 695 -50.25 -22.28 -12.18
C TYR A 695 -50.40 -22.96 -10.80
N PRO A 696 -51.55 -23.58 -10.50
CA PRO A 696 -51.68 -24.45 -9.34
C PRO A 696 -50.60 -25.53 -9.33
N ALA A 697 -50.21 -26.02 -8.14
CA ALA A 697 -49.26 -27.11 -8.00
C ALA A 697 -49.70 -28.30 -8.87
N SER A 698 -48.90 -28.71 -9.85
CA SER A 698 -49.29 -29.84 -10.69
C SER A 698 -49.32 -31.11 -9.84
N LYS A 699 -50.38 -31.90 -9.98
CA LYS A 699 -50.30 -33.34 -9.79
C LYS A 699 -50.14 -33.89 -11.21
N ASP A 700 -48.91 -34.20 -11.58
CA ASP A 700 -48.51 -34.89 -12.82
C ASP A 700 -49.09 -34.34 -14.12
N THR A 701 -48.29 -33.53 -14.81
CA THR A 701 -47.87 -33.64 -16.23
C THR A 701 -47.30 -32.29 -16.67
N ASP A 702 -46.06 -32.33 -17.14
CA ASP A 702 -45.42 -31.28 -17.92
C ASP A 702 -46.19 -31.10 -19.25
N PRO A 703 -46.70 -29.90 -19.59
CA PRO A 703 -47.45 -29.70 -20.83
C PRO A 703 -46.63 -29.08 -21.97
N TYR A 704 -45.29 -29.01 -21.91
CA TYR A 704 -44.48 -28.53 -23.05
C TYR A 704 -43.22 -29.38 -23.28
N ASP A 705 -43.45 -30.64 -23.65
CA ASP A 705 -42.47 -31.49 -24.32
C ASP A 705 -43.10 -31.90 -25.66
N GLU A 706 -43.09 -30.98 -26.64
CA GLU A 706 -43.14 -31.24 -28.10
C GLU A 706 -43.08 -29.92 -28.91
N ASP A 707 -41.88 -29.69 -29.46
CA ASP A 707 -41.54 -29.14 -30.77
C ASP A 707 -41.40 -27.62 -31.11
N GLU A 708 -40.20 -27.36 -31.68
CA GLU A 708 -39.78 -26.37 -32.68
C GLU A 708 -39.64 -24.88 -32.28
N ASP A 709 -38.54 -24.54 -31.58
CA ASP A 709 -37.59 -23.44 -31.93
C ASP A 709 -36.50 -23.14 -30.86
N ALA A 710 -36.17 -24.10 -29.99
CA ALA A 710 -35.13 -23.92 -28.96
C ALA A 710 -33.67 -23.99 -29.49
N SER A 711 -33.45 -23.89 -30.80
CA SER A 711 -32.11 -23.91 -31.41
C SER A 711 -31.55 -22.55 -31.79
N HIS A 712 -32.22 -21.42 -31.49
CA HIS A 712 -31.70 -20.08 -31.83
C HIS A 712 -31.18 -19.23 -30.65
N TRP A 713 -31.18 -19.73 -29.41
CA TRP A 713 -30.61 -19.00 -28.26
C TRP A 713 -29.68 -19.83 -27.36
N ASN A 714 -29.10 -20.91 -27.88
CA ASN A 714 -28.08 -21.69 -27.16
C ASN A 714 -26.64 -21.15 -27.30
N THR A 715 -26.51 -19.83 -27.35
CA THR A 715 -25.29 -19.06 -27.12
C THR A 715 -25.79 -17.73 -26.55
N ILE A 716 -25.90 -17.52 -25.24
CA ILE A 716 -24.81 -17.40 -24.28
C ILE A 716 -25.31 -17.98 -22.94
N ARG A 717 -25.10 -19.30 -22.74
CA ARG A 717 -24.86 -19.81 -21.40
C ARG A 717 -23.41 -19.46 -21.10
N ARG A 718 -23.17 -18.40 -20.31
CA ARG A 718 -21.95 -18.37 -19.52
C ARG A 718 -21.97 -19.61 -18.64
N ASP A 719 -20.84 -20.29 -18.65
CA ASP A 719 -20.55 -21.48 -17.88
C ASP A 719 -20.90 -21.23 -16.41
N ASP A 720 -22.05 -21.76 -15.95
CA ASP A 720 -22.48 -21.73 -14.55
C ASP A 720 -21.74 -22.79 -13.71
N SER A 721 -20.52 -23.18 -14.11
CA SER A 721 -19.64 -23.99 -13.26
C SER A 721 -18.84 -23.16 -12.25
N GLU A 722 -18.92 -21.82 -12.25
CA GLU A 722 -18.19 -20.98 -11.29
C GLU A 722 -19.03 -19.97 -10.48
N ASN A 723 -20.37 -20.06 -10.50
CA ASN A 723 -21.18 -19.19 -9.63
C ASN A 723 -22.04 -19.99 -8.64
N LYS A 724 -21.38 -20.63 -7.67
CA LYS A 724 -22.01 -20.84 -6.36
C LYS A 724 -22.14 -19.47 -5.70
N GLU A 725 -23.22 -18.76 -6.00
CA GLU A 725 -23.75 -17.73 -5.09
C GLU A 725 -24.04 -18.39 -3.76
N THR A 726 -23.05 -18.40 -2.89
CA THR A 726 -23.30 -18.56 -1.48
C THR A 726 -23.93 -17.24 -1.05
N SER A 727 -25.27 -17.19 -1.02
CA SER A 727 -26.08 -16.22 -0.25
C SER A 727 -26.45 -16.71 1.17
N ALA A 728 -26.35 -15.81 2.18
CA ALA A 728 -26.27 -16.22 3.60
C ALA A 728 -27.49 -17.04 4.00
N PRO A 729 -27.32 -18.25 4.58
CA PRO A 729 -28.46 -19.13 4.78
C PRO A 729 -29.42 -18.49 5.79
N LYS A 730 -30.68 -18.28 5.37
CA LYS A 730 -31.71 -17.71 6.23
C LYS A 730 -31.90 -18.59 7.48
N VAL A 731 -31.73 -18.00 8.66
CA VAL A 731 -31.89 -18.70 9.95
C VAL A 731 -33.15 -18.22 10.67
N ALA A 732 -34.13 -19.11 10.80
CA ALA A 732 -35.37 -18.79 11.52
C ALA A 732 -35.14 -18.55 13.03
N ALA A 733 -36.01 -17.75 13.65
CA ALA A 733 -35.96 -17.46 15.08
C ALA A 733 -36.13 -18.71 15.97
N VAL A 734 -35.48 -18.71 17.13
CA VAL A 734 -35.55 -19.80 18.11
C VAL A 734 -36.89 -19.77 18.85
N LYS A 735 -37.62 -20.88 18.93
CA LYS A 735 -38.92 -20.95 19.62
C LYS A 735 -38.79 -21.46 21.07
N GLY A 736 -39.75 -21.07 21.91
CA GLY A 736 -39.91 -21.63 23.27
C GLY A 736 -38.81 -21.25 24.25
N VAL A 737 -38.22 -20.06 24.12
CA VAL A 737 -37.20 -19.58 25.08
C VAL A 737 -37.85 -19.34 26.45
N LYS A 738 -37.29 -19.92 27.52
CA LYS A 738 -37.77 -19.79 28.90
C LYS A 738 -36.59 -19.51 29.85
N ILE A 739 -36.82 -18.66 30.86
CA ILE A 739 -35.82 -18.35 31.91
C ILE A 739 -36.31 -18.86 33.26
N LYS A 740 -35.49 -19.67 33.95
CA LYS A 740 -35.67 -20.06 35.35
C LYS A 740 -34.60 -19.37 36.21
N THR A 741 -35.02 -18.68 37.27
CA THR A 741 -34.13 -17.97 38.22
C THR A 741 -33.64 -18.89 39.33
N GLY A 742 -32.38 -18.77 39.72
CA GLY A 742 -31.82 -19.36 40.94
C GLY A 742 -30.86 -18.38 41.64
N LYS A 743 -30.34 -18.74 42.82
CA LYS A 743 -29.43 -17.89 43.63
C LYS A 743 -28.22 -17.45 42.79
N LYS A 744 -28.10 -16.15 42.50
CA LYS A 744 -27.03 -15.56 41.65
C LYS A 744 -26.88 -16.23 40.26
N LYS A 745 -27.94 -16.83 39.72
CA LYS A 745 -27.90 -17.51 38.42
C LYS A 745 -29.21 -17.47 37.63
N LEU A 746 -29.11 -17.48 36.30
CA LEU A 746 -30.23 -17.70 35.38
C LEU A 746 -30.00 -18.98 34.58
N THR A 747 -31.03 -19.80 34.44
CA THR A 747 -31.04 -20.93 33.51
C THR A 747 -31.94 -20.59 32.32
N VAL A 748 -31.36 -20.52 31.14
CA VAL A 748 -32.05 -20.22 29.88
C VAL A 748 -32.23 -21.54 29.13
N ARG A 749 -33.46 -21.85 28.70
CA ARG A 749 -33.79 -23.04 27.91
C ARG A 749 -34.54 -22.65 26.64
N TRP A 750 -34.37 -23.39 25.56
CA TRP A 750 -35.09 -23.19 24.30
C TRP A 750 -35.38 -24.53 23.60
N LYS A 751 -36.32 -24.55 22.65
CA LYS A 751 -36.58 -25.75 21.85
C LYS A 751 -35.44 -25.96 20.85
N LYS A 752 -35.01 -27.22 20.65
CA LYS A 752 -34.00 -27.58 19.63
C LYS A 752 -34.54 -27.18 18.25
N LYS A 753 -33.72 -26.52 17.44
CA LYS A 753 -33.99 -26.19 16.05
C LYS A 753 -33.19 -27.14 15.15
N ALA A 754 -33.87 -27.86 14.26
CA ALA A 754 -33.20 -28.70 13.27
C ALA A 754 -32.52 -27.85 12.19
N GLY A 755 -31.38 -28.33 11.66
CA GLY A 755 -30.66 -27.71 10.55
C GLY A 755 -29.86 -26.45 10.88
N VAL A 756 -29.53 -26.18 12.14
CA VAL A 756 -28.68 -25.03 12.56
C VAL A 756 -27.32 -25.51 13.08
N SER A 757 -26.27 -24.72 12.85
CA SER A 757 -24.90 -25.03 13.31
C SER A 757 -24.69 -24.72 14.80
N GLY A 758 -25.49 -23.82 15.38
CA GLY A 758 -25.47 -23.56 16.82
C GLY A 758 -26.36 -22.42 17.27
N TYR A 759 -26.12 -21.93 18.49
CA TYR A 759 -26.83 -20.81 19.09
C TYR A 759 -25.88 -19.76 19.63
N GLN A 760 -26.35 -18.51 19.66
CA GLN A 760 -25.69 -17.42 20.33
C GLN A 760 -26.58 -16.91 21.45
N LEU A 761 -26.01 -16.78 22.65
CA LEU A 761 -26.67 -16.27 23.85
C LEU A 761 -25.97 -15.00 24.30
N GLN A 762 -26.74 -13.98 24.63
CA GLN A 762 -26.25 -12.77 25.28
C GLN A 762 -26.99 -12.51 26.59
N ILE A 763 -26.27 -12.02 27.58
CA ILE A 763 -26.81 -11.57 28.86
C ILE A 763 -26.24 -10.20 29.22
N SER A 764 -27.09 -9.26 29.60
CA SER A 764 -26.72 -7.90 29.99
C SER A 764 -27.63 -7.36 31.08
N THR A 765 -27.16 -6.39 31.85
CA THR A 765 -27.98 -5.56 32.74
C THR A 765 -28.64 -4.39 32.00
N LYS A 766 -28.24 -4.10 30.75
CA LYS A 766 -28.78 -3.04 29.90
C LYS A 766 -29.73 -3.60 28.83
N LYS A 767 -30.85 -2.93 28.56
CA LYS A 767 -31.88 -3.35 27.58
C LYS A 767 -31.36 -3.40 26.13
N ASN A 768 -30.41 -2.52 25.79
CA ASN A 768 -29.78 -2.46 24.46
C ASN A 768 -28.61 -3.45 24.28
N PHE A 769 -28.27 -4.24 25.30
CA PHE A 769 -27.17 -5.21 25.27
C PHE A 769 -25.76 -4.62 25.02
N ARG A 770 -25.54 -3.31 25.19
CA ARG A 770 -24.18 -2.72 25.16
C ARG A 770 -23.34 -3.32 26.31
N GLY A 771 -22.18 -3.90 25.99
CA GLY A 771 -21.33 -4.64 26.95
C GLY A 771 -21.86 -6.01 27.39
N ALA A 772 -22.77 -6.64 26.63
CA ALA A 772 -23.32 -7.94 27.00
C ALA A 772 -22.27 -9.08 26.95
N ARG A 773 -22.31 -9.97 27.94
CA ARG A 773 -21.54 -11.23 27.88
C ARG A 773 -22.13 -12.12 26.79
N LYS A 774 -21.33 -12.42 25.77
CA LYS A 774 -21.71 -13.20 24.57
C LYS A 774 -21.16 -14.63 24.67
N LEU A 775 -21.99 -15.61 24.32
CA LEU A 775 -21.65 -17.03 24.34
C LEU A 775 -22.09 -17.66 23.01
N VAL A 776 -21.19 -18.39 22.36
CA VAL A 776 -21.50 -19.21 21.17
C VAL A 776 -21.55 -20.67 21.60
N LEU A 777 -22.61 -21.37 21.22
CA LEU A 777 -22.95 -22.70 21.72
C LEU A 777 -23.19 -23.66 20.54
N LYS A 778 -22.77 -24.93 20.69
CA LYS A 778 -23.03 -26.00 19.70
C LYS A 778 -24.53 -26.27 19.55
N SER A 779 -24.96 -26.81 18.40
CA SER A 779 -26.36 -27.11 18.08
C SER A 779 -27.03 -28.11 19.03
N SER A 780 -26.25 -28.93 19.74
CA SER A 780 -26.71 -29.85 20.79
C SER A 780 -27.14 -29.14 22.09
N VAL A 781 -26.72 -27.89 22.31
CA VAL A 781 -27.01 -27.15 23.55
C VAL A 781 -28.35 -26.45 23.45
N THR A 782 -29.32 -26.88 24.26
CA THR A 782 -30.68 -26.27 24.36
C THR A 782 -30.95 -25.65 25.74
N LYS A 783 -29.96 -25.66 26.62
CA LYS A 783 -30.00 -25.13 27.99
C LYS A 783 -28.65 -24.56 28.36
N LYS A 784 -28.61 -23.33 28.90
CA LYS A 784 -27.40 -22.73 29.48
C LYS A 784 -27.67 -22.13 30.85
N VAL A 785 -26.76 -22.41 31.79
CA VAL A 785 -26.74 -21.78 33.12
C VAL A 785 -25.75 -20.61 33.08
N CYS A 786 -26.22 -19.41 33.39
CA CYS A 786 -25.42 -18.21 33.58
C CYS A 786 -25.27 -17.97 35.09
N SER A 787 -24.12 -18.31 35.65
CA SER A 787 -23.75 -18.12 37.06
C SER A 787 -22.99 -16.81 37.29
N GLY A 788 -22.78 -16.43 38.56
CA GLY A 788 -22.01 -15.24 38.94
C GLY A 788 -22.76 -13.91 38.80
N LEU A 789 -24.10 -13.95 38.77
CA LEU A 789 -24.92 -12.75 38.56
C LEU A 789 -25.17 -12.00 39.88
N LYS A 790 -25.24 -10.67 39.82
CA LYS A 790 -25.53 -9.81 40.98
C LYS A 790 -26.98 -10.01 41.44
N LYS A 791 -27.20 -10.19 42.75
CA LYS A 791 -28.54 -10.34 43.35
C LYS A 791 -29.40 -9.11 43.07
N LYS A 792 -30.73 -9.27 43.00
CA LYS A 792 -31.73 -8.19 42.84
C LYS A 792 -31.59 -7.33 41.57
N LYS A 793 -30.64 -7.59 40.67
CA LYS A 793 -30.53 -6.90 39.36
C LYS A 793 -31.40 -7.57 38.30
N VAL A 794 -31.92 -6.75 37.39
CA VAL A 794 -32.65 -7.21 36.19
C VAL A 794 -31.62 -7.52 35.11
N TYR A 795 -31.76 -8.70 34.51
CA TYR A 795 -30.94 -9.09 33.37
C TYR A 795 -31.83 -9.31 32.15
N TYR A 796 -31.38 -8.77 31.03
CA TYR A 796 -31.88 -9.01 29.70
C TYR A 796 -31.07 -10.15 29.10
N VAL A 797 -31.76 -11.15 28.57
CA VAL A 797 -31.16 -12.31 27.93
C VAL A 797 -31.76 -12.45 26.55
N ARG A 798 -30.92 -12.65 25.54
CA ARG A 798 -31.40 -12.99 24.19
C ARG A 798 -30.68 -14.19 23.60
N VAL A 799 -31.41 -15.00 22.85
CA VAL A 799 -30.91 -16.18 22.14
C VAL A 799 -31.30 -16.10 20.67
N ARG A 800 -30.38 -16.48 19.78
CA ARG A 800 -30.62 -16.70 18.35
C ARG A 800 -29.88 -17.93 17.86
N ALA A 801 -30.39 -18.58 16.82
CA ALA A 801 -29.66 -19.66 16.13
C ALA A 801 -28.70 -19.06 15.09
N TYR A 802 -27.69 -19.84 14.69
CA TYR A 802 -26.84 -19.53 13.55
C TYR A 802 -26.60 -20.76 12.68
N LYS A 803 -26.34 -20.54 11.40
CA LYS A 803 -25.80 -21.53 10.46
C LYS A 803 -24.41 -21.07 10.04
N THR A 804 -23.52 -22.04 9.87
CA THR A 804 -22.21 -21.85 9.24
C THR A 804 -22.33 -22.13 7.77
N TRP A 805 -21.55 -21.41 7.00
CA TRP A 805 -21.50 -21.52 5.56
C TRP A 805 -20.19 -20.94 5.06
N GLU A 806 -19.75 -21.41 3.92
CA GLU A 806 -18.55 -20.93 3.23
C GLU A 806 -18.99 -19.82 2.26
N ASN A 807 -18.30 -18.68 2.27
CA ASN A 807 -18.55 -17.60 1.30
C ASN A 807 -17.77 -17.85 0.00
N SER A 808 -17.97 -16.99 -1.00
CA SER A 808 -17.26 -17.03 -2.30
C SER A 808 -15.73 -16.97 -2.19
N GLU A 809 -15.19 -16.59 -1.04
CA GLU A 809 -13.74 -16.52 -0.75
C GLU A 809 -13.21 -17.78 -0.02
N GLY A 810 -14.00 -18.86 0.10
CA GLY A 810 -13.60 -20.08 0.84
C GLY A 810 -13.55 -19.91 2.37
N THR A 811 -14.06 -18.80 2.92
CA THR A 811 -14.01 -18.50 4.34
C THR A 811 -15.31 -18.90 5.06
N MET A 812 -15.20 -19.65 6.17
CA MET A 812 -16.34 -20.05 6.97
C MET A 812 -16.94 -18.90 7.81
N LYS A 813 -18.10 -18.38 7.40
CA LYS A 813 -18.85 -17.30 8.09
C LYS A 813 -20.04 -17.87 8.89
N ARG A 814 -20.73 -17.03 9.68
CA ARG A 814 -21.96 -17.40 10.43
C ARG A 814 -23.12 -16.47 10.10
N ALA A 815 -24.17 -17.02 9.49
CA ALA A 815 -25.46 -16.33 9.33
C ALA A 815 -26.30 -16.50 10.60
N TYR A 816 -26.85 -15.40 11.12
CA TYR A 816 -27.58 -15.38 12.39
C TYR A 816 -29.07 -15.12 12.21
N GLY A 817 -29.90 -15.81 12.97
CA GLY A 817 -31.35 -15.58 12.98
C GLY A 817 -31.77 -14.40 13.85
N LYS A 818 -33.08 -14.09 13.85
CA LYS A 818 -33.66 -13.05 14.72
C LYS A 818 -33.47 -13.39 16.20
N TRP A 819 -33.19 -12.36 16.99
CA TRP A 819 -33.09 -12.47 18.45
C TRP A 819 -34.44 -12.72 19.09
N VAL A 820 -34.49 -13.65 20.04
CA VAL A 820 -35.60 -13.76 21.00
C VAL A 820 -35.12 -13.29 22.35
N THR A 821 -35.69 -12.17 22.80
CA THR A 821 -35.26 -11.45 24.00
C THR A 821 -36.27 -11.65 25.14
N LEU A 822 -35.75 -11.96 26.33
CA LEU A 822 -36.51 -12.07 27.57
C LEU A 822 -35.80 -11.27 28.67
N LYS A 823 -36.55 -10.76 29.64
CA LYS A 823 -35.99 -10.08 30.82
C LYS A 823 -36.43 -10.79 32.10
N LYS A 824 -35.54 -10.93 33.07
CA LYS A 824 -35.87 -11.50 34.38
C LYS A 824 -35.00 -10.91 35.50
N LYS A 825 -35.59 -10.69 36.67
CA LYS A 825 -34.89 -10.27 37.90
C LYS A 825 -34.25 -11.49 38.57
N VAL A 826 -32.97 -11.40 38.92
CA VAL A 826 -32.23 -12.49 39.58
C VAL A 826 -32.58 -12.54 41.07
N LYS A 827 -32.88 -13.76 41.57
CA LYS A 827 -33.16 -14.07 42.98
C LYS A 827 -31.89 -14.03 43.83
#